data_AF-A0A935PF22-F1
#
_entry.id   AF-A0A935PF22-F1
#
_cell.length_a   1.000
_cell.length_b   1.000
_cell.length_c   1.000
_cell.angle_alpha   90.00
_cell.angle_beta   90.00
_cell.angle_gamma   90.00
#
_symmetry.space_group_name_H-M   'P 1'
#
loop_
_entity.id
_entity.type
_entity.pdbx_description
1 polymer ?
#
loop_
_entity_poly.entity_id
_entity_poly.type
_entity_poly.pdbx_seq_one_letter_code
_entity_poly.pdbx_strand_id
1 'polypeptide(L)'
;MSLGTATHGRADETGLFTSIAPDAMIVLDLSGSMRWNPPGDHNAYNSPINEYSNPACEGPFYNNQSRPGYTTYCSRFEIARKTLFDILDDNHSGTINSQDETSLNIRIGLGKFQGSTYAKLRDIGTKYSLIYCGSNTSCTVNQSSGDYSSINYWMTYSNVVGATPLVLALANVKAYLDGHKANDPYKSCRQKFVILVSDGADTMYCGGTGYDDQTDQYKRRRESVLAAKALADAGYKVFVIGMGSNMPDHLKRTLNWMAYYGGTDNPLVENEGDATAFDPSAVSSCGSSSTTGPGCGTTDECYAVSNDPGTLELSGYAFLANNATELEAAFRQAISVIREATYSFSQASVASSRLIDENFIYEAAFQPINGDPFWLGHVTKYQINSNGTIGAALWDAGQVLQGTDAASRTIYTYKSGALTAFNATNITPADLGVPSTTRRNEVVGFIRGEAAYNKDNWKLGDTFRSNPVTVGTPSAWFKDARDSAGAFASHRTANPRTTANGKRIVVAGANDGQLHAFRTDNTPPPSGSGGMEVWSFIPPNLLPKLKDIAHKSHPTGLTHQYFVDGPISVADVWVGTGDGTAKSASDWKTLLIFGEGRGGTSTLWSSSASCDSGFKNIYSSVYRNYCGYHALDITNTYSPAYRWRISPSAGQAPYLGDPWSKMMVHRVKVNGSEKWVGFIGGGNNLSSCTGGGCDLRGKGFFVVNLSDGSVLWSYTQADNGSMNYALPGTAAIVDSDSDGFVDLAYIGDLGGNIWRMKFCSAADGPSCTTGDWGGSMLFARDSGTGPVYDAPAVAKDAYGNLWVYWGTGDKAEPIVVGSGTERFYAVKDVDRTSTRQAGDLENITGTTYTDNASKSGWYINLTGAGESASPSPPCLQGTVLHHLHAGGQRRRPLRPGRIGPALRRLLHRGRRVAYGQREEHDPRRGDSHGARALHQPAQQHAGPVCHPERRGRNGGHHHARQREPPVHREPDQPDPLAGRPVPVSGARPQAPKNRLTRTA
;
A
#
# COMPACT_ATOMS: atom_id res chain seq x y z
N MET A 1 38.42 -22.42 -23.27
CA MET A 1 37.69 -21.43 -24.08
C MET A 1 37.23 -20.30 -23.16
N SER A 2 37.40 -19.04 -23.57
CA SER A 2 36.97 -17.87 -22.78
C SER A 2 35.48 -17.61 -23.00
N LEU A 3 34.70 -17.54 -21.92
CA LEU A 3 33.32 -17.07 -21.97
C LEU A 3 33.31 -15.56 -21.76
N GLY A 4 32.80 -14.84 -22.76
CA GLY A 4 32.80 -13.38 -22.78
C GLY A 4 31.84 -12.76 -21.77
N THR A 5 32.28 -11.68 -21.12
CA THR A 5 31.46 -10.89 -20.20
C THR A 5 30.43 -10.05 -20.95
N ALA A 6 29.16 -10.45 -20.91
CA ALA A 6 28.06 -9.61 -21.36
C ALA A 6 27.78 -8.52 -20.31
N THR A 7 28.21 -7.29 -20.58
CA THR A 7 27.92 -6.13 -19.72
C THR A 7 26.44 -5.76 -19.81
N HIS A 8 25.61 -6.32 -18.94
CA HIS A 8 24.28 -5.77 -18.66
C HIS A 8 24.45 -4.39 -18.04
N GLY A 9 24.05 -3.35 -18.77
CA GLY A 9 23.97 -2.00 -18.22
C GLY A 9 22.92 -1.99 -17.11
N ARG A 10 23.36 -1.84 -15.86
CA ARG A 10 22.44 -1.53 -14.76
C ARG A 10 21.73 -0.23 -15.10
N ALA A 11 20.40 -0.28 -15.15
CA ALA A 11 19.60 0.94 -15.16
C ALA A 11 19.92 1.76 -13.90
N ASP A 12 20.01 3.07 -14.08
CA ASP A 12 20.17 4.03 -12.98
C ASP A 12 18.86 4.06 -12.17
N GLU A 13 18.95 3.79 -10.86
CA GLU A 13 17.80 3.68 -9.95
C GLU A 13 17.08 5.02 -9.70
N THR A 14 17.51 6.14 -10.29
CA THR A 14 16.80 7.43 -10.21
C THR A 14 15.37 7.42 -10.76
N GLY A 15 14.97 6.41 -11.53
CA GLY A 15 13.58 6.23 -11.98
C GLY A 15 12.61 5.61 -10.96
N LEU A 16 13.09 5.13 -9.80
CA LEU A 16 12.30 4.27 -8.91
C LEU A 16 11.51 5.00 -7.80
N PHE A 17 11.66 6.31 -7.65
CA PHE A 17 11.31 7.02 -6.40
C PHE A 17 10.51 8.30 -6.64
N THR A 18 9.30 8.16 -7.16
CA THR A 18 8.39 9.27 -7.41
C THR A 18 6.94 8.79 -7.25
N SER A 19 6.28 9.13 -6.13
CA SER A 19 4.81 9.01 -6.04
C SER A 19 4.24 10.05 -6.99
N ILE A 20 3.68 9.60 -8.11
CA ILE A 20 3.18 10.47 -9.16
C ILE A 20 1.73 10.10 -9.41
N ALA A 21 0.81 11.02 -9.07
CA ALA A 21 -0.60 10.93 -9.42
C ALA A 21 -0.76 10.44 -10.87
N PRO A 22 -1.43 9.29 -11.10
CA PRO A 22 -1.61 8.69 -12.42
C PRO A 22 -2.56 9.54 -13.25
N ASP A 23 -2.49 9.36 -14.56
CA ASP A 23 -3.40 10.04 -15.48
C ASP A 23 -4.60 9.13 -15.81
N ALA A 24 -5.82 9.63 -15.70
CA ALA A 24 -7.01 8.90 -16.13
C ALA A 24 -7.82 9.74 -17.13
N MET A 25 -8.13 9.18 -18.29
CA MET A 25 -9.00 9.80 -19.29
C MET A 25 -10.38 9.16 -19.22
N ILE A 26 -11.38 9.90 -18.74
CA ILE A 26 -12.78 9.46 -18.76
C ILE A 26 -13.34 9.75 -20.16
N VAL A 27 -13.92 8.73 -20.78
CA VAL A 27 -14.42 8.77 -22.17
C VAL A 27 -15.89 8.35 -22.16
N LEU A 28 -16.77 9.35 -22.33
CA LEU A 28 -18.21 9.18 -22.19
C LEU A 28 -18.91 9.00 -23.54
N ASP A 29 -19.71 7.94 -23.62
CA ASP A 29 -20.71 7.76 -24.66
C ASP A 29 -21.90 8.71 -24.44
N LEU A 30 -22.24 9.50 -25.47
CA LEU A 30 -23.42 10.36 -25.49
C LEU A 30 -24.31 10.10 -26.71
N SER A 31 -24.24 8.89 -27.27
CA SER A 31 -25.14 8.42 -28.32
C SER A 31 -26.60 8.34 -27.84
N GLY A 32 -27.54 8.16 -28.79
CA GLY A 32 -28.97 8.16 -28.50
C GLY A 32 -29.43 7.02 -27.57
N SER A 33 -28.76 5.86 -27.60
CA SER A 33 -29.09 4.68 -26.79
C SER A 33 -28.81 4.88 -25.29
N MET A 34 -27.88 5.78 -24.95
CA MET A 34 -27.63 6.19 -23.56
C MET A 34 -28.81 6.96 -22.92
N ARG A 35 -29.84 7.35 -23.69
CA ARG A 35 -31.12 7.85 -23.14
C ARG A 35 -32.03 6.75 -22.56
N TRP A 36 -31.88 5.51 -22.99
CA TRP A 36 -32.78 4.43 -22.54
C TRP A 36 -32.57 4.12 -21.05
N ASN A 37 -33.55 3.45 -20.44
CA ASN A 37 -33.37 2.85 -19.13
C ASN A 37 -32.38 1.66 -19.21
N PRO A 38 -31.89 1.08 -18.09
CA PRO A 38 -30.99 -0.07 -18.15
C PRO A 38 -31.55 -1.25 -18.97
N PRO A 39 -32.85 -1.63 -18.86
CA PRO A 39 -33.48 -2.63 -19.74
C PRO A 39 -33.41 -2.34 -21.25
N GLY A 40 -33.18 -1.08 -21.65
CA GLY A 40 -33.15 -0.68 -23.06
C GLY A 40 -34.53 -0.40 -23.66
N ASP A 41 -35.54 -0.08 -22.84
CA ASP A 41 -36.92 0.14 -23.31
C ASP A 41 -37.00 1.36 -24.25
N HIS A 42 -37.36 1.12 -25.51
CA HIS A 42 -37.60 2.15 -26.51
C HIS A 42 -38.77 1.79 -27.45
N ASN A 43 -39.28 2.79 -28.18
CA ASN A 43 -40.31 2.59 -29.20
C ASN A 43 -39.71 2.43 -30.61
N ALA A 44 -40.55 2.13 -31.61
CA ALA A 44 -40.12 1.97 -33.02
C ALA A 44 -39.47 3.22 -33.67
N TYR A 45 -39.47 4.37 -33.00
CA TYR A 45 -38.75 5.58 -33.41
C TYR A 45 -37.49 5.82 -32.57
N ASN A 46 -36.95 4.77 -31.95
CA ASN A 46 -35.79 4.77 -31.07
C ASN A 46 -35.88 5.71 -29.85
N SER A 47 -37.09 6.14 -29.50
CA SER A 47 -37.32 7.06 -28.37
C SER A 47 -37.49 6.26 -27.08
N PRO A 48 -36.85 6.68 -25.96
CA PRO A 48 -36.94 5.97 -24.70
C PRO A 48 -38.38 5.91 -24.18
N ILE A 49 -38.73 4.80 -23.53
CA ILE A 49 -39.96 4.65 -22.76
C ILE A 49 -39.60 4.09 -21.37
N ASN A 50 -40.55 4.14 -20.42
CA ASN A 50 -40.39 3.60 -19.07
C ASN A 50 -39.16 4.11 -18.28
N GLU A 51 -38.88 5.40 -18.31
CA GLU A 51 -37.64 5.96 -17.75
C GLU A 51 -37.65 6.14 -16.21
N TYR A 52 -38.75 5.86 -15.50
CA TYR A 52 -38.88 6.09 -14.05
C TYR A 52 -38.87 4.80 -13.24
N SER A 53 -38.08 4.74 -12.17
CA SER A 53 -38.00 3.58 -11.28
C SER A 53 -37.65 3.96 -9.82
N ASN A 54 -37.33 2.95 -9.01
CA ASN A 54 -36.89 3.09 -7.63
C ASN A 54 -35.54 3.84 -7.53
N PRO A 55 -35.10 4.29 -6.34
CA PRO A 55 -33.85 5.05 -6.18
C PRO A 55 -32.57 4.35 -6.66
N ALA A 56 -32.56 3.01 -6.72
CA ALA A 56 -31.42 2.22 -7.20
C ALA A 56 -31.45 1.96 -8.72
N CYS A 57 -32.55 2.31 -9.39
CA CYS A 57 -32.83 2.00 -10.80
C CYS A 57 -32.80 0.49 -11.12
N GLU A 58 -33.29 -0.35 -10.19
CA GLU A 58 -33.34 -1.81 -10.32
C GLU A 58 -34.63 -2.35 -10.98
N GLY A 59 -35.66 -1.50 -11.11
CA GLY A 59 -36.98 -1.88 -11.60
C GLY A 59 -38.02 -2.12 -10.49
N PRO A 60 -39.30 -2.37 -10.85
CA PRO A 60 -39.91 -2.19 -12.17
C PRO A 60 -39.81 -0.73 -12.70
N PHE A 61 -40.01 -0.59 -14.01
CA PHE A 61 -39.87 0.66 -14.75
C PHE A 61 -41.23 1.17 -15.25
N TYR A 62 -41.43 2.50 -15.24
CA TYR A 62 -42.71 3.14 -15.55
C TYR A 62 -42.54 4.38 -16.43
N ASN A 63 -43.54 4.63 -17.29
CA ASN A 63 -43.57 5.78 -18.19
C ASN A 63 -43.97 7.11 -17.53
N ASN A 64 -44.24 7.14 -16.22
CA ASN A 64 -44.52 8.36 -15.48
C ASN A 64 -44.01 8.30 -14.03
N GLN A 65 -43.70 9.48 -13.50
CA GLN A 65 -43.25 9.71 -12.12
C GLN A 65 -44.38 9.67 -11.07
N SER A 66 -45.62 9.31 -11.44
CA SER A 66 -46.78 9.39 -10.54
C SER A 66 -46.94 8.16 -9.64
N ARG A 67 -46.02 7.19 -9.71
CA ARG A 67 -46.00 5.97 -8.90
C ARG A 67 -45.21 6.20 -7.60
N PRO A 68 -45.85 6.13 -6.42
CA PRO A 68 -45.12 6.25 -5.14
C PRO A 68 -44.00 5.22 -5.04
N GLY A 69 -42.79 5.67 -4.70
CA GLY A 69 -41.59 4.84 -4.63
C GLY A 69 -40.85 4.64 -5.96
N TYR A 70 -41.42 5.04 -7.10
CA TYR A 70 -40.83 4.88 -8.43
C TYR A 70 -40.76 6.22 -9.20
N THR A 71 -40.20 7.23 -8.53
CA THR A 71 -40.14 8.62 -9.02
C THR A 71 -38.76 9.01 -9.56
N THR A 72 -37.79 8.10 -9.54
CA THR A 72 -36.40 8.38 -9.93
C THR A 72 -36.24 8.25 -11.43
N TYR A 73 -35.73 9.30 -12.08
CA TYR A 73 -35.35 9.24 -13.50
C TYR A 73 -34.07 8.42 -13.66
N CYS A 74 -34.16 7.36 -14.46
CA CYS A 74 -33.22 6.24 -14.51
C CYS A 74 -32.75 5.93 -15.94
N SER A 75 -32.41 6.96 -16.74
CA SER A 75 -31.69 6.76 -18.00
C SER A 75 -30.24 6.35 -17.74
N ARG A 76 -29.61 5.61 -18.67
CA ARG A 76 -28.19 5.22 -18.56
C ARG A 76 -27.27 6.43 -18.35
N PHE A 77 -27.48 7.52 -19.09
CA PHE A 77 -26.70 8.75 -18.90
C PHE A 77 -26.92 9.39 -17.52
N GLU A 78 -28.15 9.42 -16.97
CA GLU A 78 -28.43 10.07 -15.69
C GLU A 78 -27.82 9.27 -14.52
N ILE A 79 -27.84 7.95 -14.61
CA ILE A 79 -27.18 7.05 -13.67
C ILE A 79 -25.67 7.31 -13.69
N ALA A 80 -25.04 7.25 -14.87
CA ALA A 80 -23.61 7.53 -15.01
C ALA A 80 -23.21 8.94 -14.56
N ARG A 81 -24.04 9.96 -14.81
CA ARG A 81 -23.82 11.34 -14.35
C ARG A 81 -23.79 11.47 -12.83
N LYS A 82 -24.67 10.75 -12.11
CA LYS A 82 -24.69 10.73 -10.64
C LYS A 82 -23.51 9.93 -10.09
N THR A 83 -23.26 8.75 -10.61
CA THR A 83 -22.12 7.93 -10.19
C THR A 83 -20.78 8.65 -10.39
N LEU A 84 -20.61 9.41 -11.48
CA LEU A 84 -19.41 10.24 -11.68
C LEU A 84 -19.28 11.37 -10.65
N PHE A 85 -20.39 11.84 -10.05
CA PHE A 85 -20.32 12.76 -8.90
C PHE A 85 -19.76 12.04 -7.68
N ASP A 86 -20.35 10.90 -7.31
CA ASP A 86 -20.01 10.12 -6.09
C ASP A 86 -18.60 9.50 -6.10
N ILE A 87 -17.90 9.62 -7.24
CA ILE A 87 -16.51 9.23 -7.47
C ILE A 87 -15.57 10.44 -7.43
N LEU A 88 -16.03 11.61 -7.90
CA LEU A 88 -15.27 12.87 -7.85
C LEU A 88 -15.43 13.62 -6.51
N ASP A 89 -16.44 13.29 -5.72
CA ASP A 89 -16.66 13.67 -4.31
C ASP A 89 -16.12 12.53 -3.41
N ASP A 90 -14.82 12.24 -3.50
CA ASP A 90 -14.15 11.09 -2.84
C ASP A 90 -14.23 11.16 -1.29
N ASN A 91 -14.49 12.35 -0.73
CA ASN A 91 -14.74 12.51 0.71
C ASN A 91 -16.23 12.43 1.12
N HIS A 92 -17.14 12.25 0.17
CA HIS A 92 -18.60 12.17 0.36
C HIS A 92 -19.23 13.40 1.06
N SER A 93 -18.66 14.60 0.86
CA SER A 93 -19.19 15.86 1.41
C SER A 93 -20.50 16.31 0.75
N GLY A 94 -20.88 15.70 -0.37
CA GLY A 94 -21.93 16.18 -1.26
C GLY A 94 -21.49 17.38 -2.10
N THR A 95 -20.19 17.67 -2.20
CA THR A 95 -19.64 18.84 -2.92
C THR A 95 -18.21 18.62 -3.41
N ILE A 96 -18.07 18.26 -4.70
CA ILE A 96 -16.76 18.17 -5.38
C ILE A 96 -15.99 19.49 -5.24
N ASN A 97 -14.81 19.45 -4.64
CA ASN A 97 -13.92 20.59 -4.46
C ASN A 97 -12.43 20.16 -4.43
N SER A 98 -11.51 21.06 -4.05
CA SER A 98 -10.07 20.77 -4.01
C SER A 98 -9.64 19.74 -2.95
N GLN A 99 -10.49 19.46 -1.97
CA GLN A 99 -10.24 18.38 -0.99
C GLN A 99 -10.28 17.01 -1.67
N ASP A 100 -11.20 16.80 -2.61
CA ASP A 100 -11.36 15.55 -3.36
C ASP A 100 -10.22 15.30 -4.34
N GLU A 101 -9.71 16.36 -4.96
CA GLU A 101 -8.49 16.32 -5.79
C GLU A 101 -7.30 15.79 -4.98
N THR A 102 -7.22 16.18 -3.70
CA THR A 102 -6.16 15.77 -2.77
C THR A 102 -6.37 14.34 -2.25
N SER A 103 -7.61 13.95 -1.91
CA SER A 103 -7.88 12.62 -1.34
C SER A 103 -7.86 11.53 -2.40
N LEU A 104 -8.42 11.78 -3.59
CA LEU A 104 -8.48 10.81 -4.68
C LEU A 104 -7.11 10.62 -5.35
N ASN A 105 -6.35 11.71 -5.51
CA ASN A 105 -4.98 11.75 -6.04
C ASN A 105 -4.82 11.15 -7.45
N ILE A 106 -5.73 11.49 -8.38
CA ILE A 106 -5.68 11.08 -9.80
C ILE A 106 -5.77 12.33 -10.67
N ARG A 107 -4.93 12.42 -11.71
CA ARG A 107 -5.07 13.48 -12.72
C ARG A 107 -6.12 13.07 -13.76
N ILE A 108 -7.32 13.60 -13.62
CA ILE A 108 -8.45 13.25 -14.50
C ILE A 108 -8.51 14.21 -15.70
N GLY A 109 -8.85 13.67 -16.87
CA GLY A 109 -9.27 14.40 -18.08
C GLY A 109 -10.60 13.86 -18.60
N LEU A 110 -11.26 14.62 -19.48
CA LEU A 110 -12.60 14.30 -19.97
C LEU A 110 -12.66 14.34 -21.50
N GLY A 111 -13.20 13.29 -22.11
CA GLY A 111 -13.57 13.24 -23.52
C GLY A 111 -14.97 12.65 -23.69
N LYS A 112 -15.57 12.92 -24.85
CA LYS A 112 -16.85 12.37 -25.25
C LYS A 112 -16.83 11.86 -26.69
N PHE A 113 -17.74 10.97 -27.05
CA PHE A 113 -17.97 10.56 -28.43
C PHE A 113 -19.45 10.48 -28.75
N GLN A 114 -19.79 10.90 -29.97
CA GLN A 114 -21.17 11.15 -30.38
C GLN A 114 -21.29 11.43 -31.88
N GLY A 115 -22.34 10.91 -32.52
CA GLY A 115 -22.59 11.09 -33.94
C GLY A 115 -21.46 10.48 -34.77
N SER A 116 -20.71 11.30 -35.50
CA SER A 116 -19.51 10.89 -36.24
C SER A 116 -18.21 11.42 -35.63
N THR A 117 -18.23 11.90 -34.37
CA THR A 117 -17.15 12.70 -33.79
C THR A 117 -16.70 12.23 -32.40
N TYR A 118 -15.44 12.49 -32.10
CA TYR A 118 -14.87 12.50 -30.75
C TYR A 118 -14.46 13.92 -30.39
N ALA A 119 -14.64 14.32 -29.13
CA ALA A 119 -14.16 15.58 -28.60
C ALA A 119 -13.48 15.40 -27.24
N LYS A 120 -12.21 15.83 -27.13
CA LYS A 120 -11.54 16.04 -25.84
C LYS A 120 -12.10 17.32 -25.22
N LEU A 121 -12.87 17.20 -24.15
CA LEU A 121 -13.50 18.33 -23.45
C LEU A 121 -12.53 18.99 -22.46
N ARG A 122 -11.77 18.20 -21.69
CA ARG A 122 -10.81 18.69 -20.70
C ARG A 122 -9.49 17.92 -20.76
N ASP A 123 -8.39 18.64 -20.62
CA ASP A 123 -7.06 18.06 -20.48
C ASP A 123 -6.87 17.35 -19.13
N ILE A 124 -5.94 16.40 -19.10
CA ILE A 124 -5.63 15.57 -17.94
C ILE A 124 -4.95 16.40 -16.85
N GLY A 125 -5.50 16.35 -15.63
CA GLY A 125 -5.14 17.25 -14.52
C GLY A 125 -5.99 18.51 -14.46
N THR A 126 -7.16 18.53 -15.10
CA THR A 126 -8.17 19.55 -14.86
C THR A 126 -8.85 19.31 -13.51
N LYS A 127 -9.21 20.38 -12.80
CA LYS A 127 -9.98 20.31 -11.55
C LYS A 127 -11.26 19.48 -11.68
N TYR A 128 -11.62 18.73 -10.64
CA TYR A 128 -12.80 17.87 -10.68
C TYR A 128 -14.10 18.67 -10.80
N SER A 129 -14.18 19.84 -10.15
CA SER A 129 -15.33 20.75 -10.27
C SER A 129 -15.43 21.38 -11.67
N LEU A 130 -14.32 21.61 -12.37
CA LEU A 130 -14.34 22.04 -13.77
C LEU A 130 -14.79 20.92 -14.71
N ILE A 131 -14.39 19.68 -14.44
CA ILE A 131 -14.83 18.50 -15.18
C ILE A 131 -16.33 18.26 -14.99
N TYR A 132 -16.83 18.35 -13.75
CA TYR A 132 -18.20 17.97 -13.44
C TYR A 132 -19.23 19.05 -13.84
N CYS A 133 -19.08 20.29 -13.37
CA CYS A 133 -20.06 21.37 -13.61
C CYS A 133 -19.46 22.66 -14.18
N GLY A 134 -18.18 22.69 -14.55
CA GLY A 134 -17.53 23.89 -15.10
C GLY A 134 -17.20 24.97 -14.06
N SER A 135 -17.23 24.62 -12.77
CA SER A 135 -16.94 25.54 -11.66
C SER A 135 -15.46 25.51 -11.28
N ASN A 136 -14.88 26.68 -10.98
CA ASN A 136 -13.48 26.78 -10.54
C ASN A 136 -13.26 26.52 -9.03
N THR A 137 -14.35 26.46 -8.26
CA THR A 137 -14.35 26.33 -6.79
C THR A 137 -14.96 25.01 -6.34
N SER A 138 -16.23 24.76 -6.67
CA SER A 138 -16.98 23.60 -6.22
C SER A 138 -18.23 23.30 -7.05
N CYS A 139 -18.71 22.05 -6.98
CA CYS A 139 -19.95 21.59 -7.64
C CYS A 139 -20.82 20.75 -6.70
N THR A 140 -22.15 20.86 -6.83
CA THR A 140 -23.09 19.85 -6.29
C THR A 140 -23.67 18.98 -7.42
N VAL A 141 -24.19 17.79 -7.07
CA VAL A 141 -24.61 16.77 -8.04
C VAL A 141 -25.61 17.29 -9.09
N ASN A 142 -26.56 18.13 -8.72
CA ASN A 142 -27.61 18.65 -9.63
C ASN A 142 -27.39 20.10 -10.05
N GLN A 143 -26.17 20.63 -9.93
CA GLN A 143 -25.83 21.99 -10.35
C GLN A 143 -25.86 22.12 -11.88
N SER A 144 -26.70 23.01 -12.40
CA SER A 144 -26.72 23.32 -13.83
C SER A 144 -25.40 23.93 -14.29
N SER A 145 -24.99 23.61 -15.51
CA SER A 145 -23.76 24.14 -16.12
C SER A 145 -24.05 24.76 -17.49
N GLY A 146 -23.46 25.94 -17.72
CA GLY A 146 -23.35 26.55 -19.05
C GLY A 146 -22.01 26.26 -19.74
N ASP A 147 -21.13 25.47 -19.11
CA ASP A 147 -19.83 25.12 -19.68
C ASP A 147 -19.94 23.90 -20.59
N TYR A 148 -19.82 24.14 -21.89
CA TYR A 148 -19.73 23.16 -22.98
C TYR A 148 -18.55 22.16 -22.86
N SER A 149 -17.75 22.24 -21.80
CA SER A 149 -16.63 21.35 -21.50
C SER A 149 -16.86 20.46 -20.26
N SER A 150 -18.07 20.45 -19.70
CA SER A 150 -18.39 19.76 -18.45
C SER A 150 -19.43 18.63 -18.59
N ILE A 151 -19.42 17.70 -17.63
CA ILE A 151 -20.34 16.56 -17.53
C ILE A 151 -21.80 17.03 -17.44
N ASN A 152 -22.12 17.95 -16.54
CA ASN A 152 -23.50 18.41 -16.32
C ASN A 152 -24.09 19.23 -17.48
N TYR A 153 -23.28 19.73 -18.41
CA TYR A 153 -23.79 20.28 -19.66
C TYR A 153 -24.18 19.16 -20.64
N TRP A 154 -23.28 18.20 -20.85
CA TRP A 154 -23.41 17.18 -21.89
C TRP A 154 -24.33 16.00 -21.53
N MET A 155 -24.34 15.57 -20.27
CA MET A 155 -25.19 14.47 -19.79
C MET A 155 -26.59 14.99 -19.44
N THR A 156 -27.25 15.60 -20.43
CA THR A 156 -28.62 16.08 -20.36
C THR A 156 -29.43 15.50 -21.50
N TYR A 157 -30.75 15.36 -21.33
CA TYR A 157 -31.61 14.69 -22.31
C TYR A 157 -31.40 15.23 -23.73
N SER A 158 -31.40 16.54 -23.93
CA SER A 158 -31.22 17.18 -25.25
C SER A 158 -29.87 16.89 -25.90
N ASN A 159 -28.81 16.70 -25.10
CA ASN A 159 -27.44 16.65 -25.57
C ASN A 159 -26.91 15.23 -25.77
N VAL A 160 -27.61 14.21 -25.27
CA VAL A 160 -27.35 12.78 -25.51
C VAL A 160 -28.18 12.33 -26.74
N VAL A 161 -27.55 12.19 -27.90
CA VAL A 161 -28.18 11.97 -29.23
C VAL A 161 -27.22 11.37 -30.26
N GLY A 162 -27.76 10.74 -31.31
CA GLY A 162 -27.01 10.36 -32.50
C GLY A 162 -26.27 9.02 -32.38
N ALA A 163 -25.44 8.73 -33.37
CA ALA A 163 -24.70 7.48 -33.50
C ALA A 163 -23.48 7.39 -32.56
N THR A 164 -22.78 6.26 -32.63
CA THR A 164 -21.79 5.81 -31.65
C THR A 164 -20.44 5.52 -32.34
N PRO A 165 -19.52 6.50 -32.43
CA PRO A 165 -18.24 6.36 -33.11
C PRO A 165 -17.13 5.92 -32.14
N LEU A 166 -17.31 4.77 -31.52
CA LEU A 166 -16.48 4.22 -30.45
C LEU A 166 -15.03 3.95 -30.88
N VAL A 167 -14.81 3.33 -32.05
CA VAL A 167 -13.46 3.05 -32.57
C VAL A 167 -12.69 4.35 -32.84
N LEU A 168 -13.38 5.33 -33.42
CA LEU A 168 -12.83 6.67 -33.66
C LEU A 168 -12.48 7.35 -32.33
N ALA A 169 -13.31 7.19 -31.29
CA ALA A 169 -13.05 7.73 -29.96
C ALA A 169 -11.75 7.17 -29.37
N LEU A 170 -11.61 5.84 -29.32
CA LEU A 170 -10.42 5.18 -28.79
C LEU A 170 -9.15 5.53 -29.58
N ALA A 171 -9.24 5.64 -30.91
CA ALA A 171 -8.12 6.09 -31.75
C ALA A 171 -7.67 7.53 -31.43
N ASN A 172 -8.62 8.45 -31.22
CA ASN A 172 -8.31 9.84 -30.84
C ASN A 172 -7.79 9.96 -29.41
N VAL A 173 -8.35 9.18 -28.48
CA VAL A 173 -7.86 9.07 -27.09
C VAL A 173 -6.41 8.58 -27.09
N LYS A 174 -6.08 7.57 -27.90
CA LYS A 174 -4.71 7.08 -28.06
C LYS A 174 -3.77 8.18 -28.56
N ALA A 175 -4.15 8.88 -29.64
CA ALA A 175 -3.33 9.97 -30.20
C ALA A 175 -3.09 11.10 -29.18
N TYR A 176 -4.12 11.44 -28.39
CA TYR A 176 -3.99 12.40 -27.28
C TYR A 176 -3.08 11.87 -26.16
N LEU A 177 -3.24 10.63 -25.70
CA LEU A 177 -2.41 10.04 -24.66
C LEU A 177 -0.94 9.87 -25.08
N ASP A 178 -0.67 9.51 -26.35
CA ASP A 178 0.68 9.49 -26.92
C ASP A 178 1.32 10.88 -26.88
N GLY A 179 0.57 11.92 -27.27
CA GLY A 179 0.99 13.31 -27.13
C GLY A 179 1.20 13.74 -25.67
N HIS A 180 0.32 13.35 -24.75
CA HIS A 180 0.44 13.66 -23.32
C HIS A 180 1.68 12.97 -22.72
N LYS A 181 1.89 11.68 -23.00
CA LYS A 181 3.05 10.88 -22.58
C LYS A 181 4.35 11.40 -23.19
N ALA A 182 4.37 11.88 -24.43
CA ALA A 182 5.57 12.47 -25.02
C ALA A 182 6.04 13.73 -24.28
N ASN A 183 5.08 14.58 -23.89
CA ASN A 183 5.29 15.86 -23.19
C ASN A 183 5.43 15.74 -21.66
N ASP A 184 5.06 14.60 -21.07
CA ASP A 184 5.12 14.37 -19.63
C ASP A 184 6.58 14.21 -19.14
N PRO A 185 7.08 15.07 -18.22
CA PRO A 185 8.40 14.90 -17.61
C PRO A 185 8.59 13.57 -16.89
N TYR A 186 7.49 12.96 -16.42
CA TYR A 186 7.44 11.72 -15.64
C TYR A 186 6.95 10.51 -16.45
N LYS A 187 6.97 10.58 -17.79
CA LYS A 187 6.42 9.56 -18.70
C LYS A 187 6.87 8.11 -18.53
N SER A 188 8.00 7.89 -17.85
CA SER A 188 8.52 6.55 -17.51
C SER A 188 7.85 5.94 -16.28
N CYS A 189 7.24 6.76 -15.43
CA CYS A 189 6.75 6.39 -14.10
C CYS A 189 5.25 6.70 -13.92
N ARG A 190 4.72 7.76 -14.56
CA ARG A 190 3.29 8.09 -14.52
C ARG A 190 2.49 7.22 -15.50
N GLN A 191 1.88 6.15 -14.96
CA GLN A 191 0.91 5.33 -15.67
C GLN A 191 -0.29 6.16 -16.15
N LYS A 192 -0.89 5.76 -17.28
CA LYS A 192 -2.05 6.43 -17.87
C LYS A 192 -3.13 5.42 -18.23
N PHE A 193 -4.36 5.77 -17.94
CA PHE A 193 -5.52 4.90 -18.00
C PHE A 193 -6.64 5.53 -18.82
N VAL A 194 -7.48 4.69 -19.41
CA VAL A 194 -8.74 5.08 -20.05
C VAL A 194 -9.88 4.45 -19.26
N ILE A 195 -10.89 5.24 -18.91
CA ILE A 195 -12.16 4.74 -18.37
C ILE A 195 -13.21 5.01 -19.44
N LEU A 196 -13.61 3.96 -20.16
CA LEU A 196 -14.63 3.99 -21.19
C LEU A 196 -15.99 3.66 -20.57
N VAL A 197 -16.99 4.51 -20.81
CA VAL A 197 -18.39 4.30 -20.38
C VAL A 197 -19.25 4.28 -21.63
N SER A 198 -19.89 3.15 -21.94
CA SER A 198 -20.69 2.94 -23.15
C SER A 198 -21.69 1.80 -22.97
N ASP A 199 -22.68 1.67 -23.87
CA ASP A 199 -23.48 0.45 -24.01
C ASP A 199 -22.97 -0.51 -25.12
N GLY A 200 -21.85 -0.18 -25.76
CA GLY A 200 -20.93 -1.14 -26.36
C GLY A 200 -21.04 -1.37 -27.87
N ALA A 201 -21.95 -0.69 -28.57
CA ALA A 201 -22.05 -0.75 -30.03
C ALA A 201 -21.20 0.35 -30.70
N ASP A 202 -20.46 0.02 -31.75
CA ASP A 202 -19.99 1.01 -32.73
C ASP A 202 -20.89 0.92 -33.97
N THR A 203 -21.41 2.07 -34.40
CA THR A 203 -22.36 2.18 -35.52
C THR A 203 -21.81 2.93 -36.74
N MET A 204 -20.56 3.40 -36.69
CA MET A 204 -20.02 4.40 -37.64
C MET A 204 -18.70 3.99 -38.31
N TYR A 205 -17.87 3.18 -37.67
CA TYR A 205 -16.57 2.81 -38.22
C TYR A 205 -16.72 1.85 -39.42
N CYS A 206 -15.67 1.73 -40.23
CA CYS A 206 -15.67 0.92 -41.46
C CYS A 206 -16.84 1.19 -42.43
N GLY A 207 -17.32 2.42 -42.52
CA GLY A 207 -18.43 2.82 -43.40
C GLY A 207 -19.82 2.65 -42.80
N GLY A 208 -19.93 2.57 -41.47
CA GLY A 208 -21.20 2.45 -40.78
C GLY A 208 -22.09 3.68 -40.94
N THR A 209 -23.41 3.47 -41.06
CA THR A 209 -24.40 4.54 -41.33
C THR A 209 -25.11 5.09 -40.08
N GLY A 210 -24.73 4.63 -38.87
CA GLY A 210 -25.36 5.05 -37.61
C GLY A 210 -26.46 4.10 -37.09
N TYR A 211 -26.66 2.95 -37.73
CA TYR A 211 -27.61 1.89 -37.32
C TYR A 211 -26.90 0.57 -37.03
N ASP A 212 -27.50 -0.31 -36.23
CA ASP A 212 -26.92 -1.58 -35.81
C ASP A 212 -27.32 -2.80 -36.68
N ASP A 213 -28.33 -2.66 -37.55
CA ASP A 213 -28.88 -3.72 -38.40
C ASP A 213 -28.06 -4.04 -39.68
N GLN A 214 -26.88 -3.43 -39.82
CA GLN A 214 -26.06 -3.50 -41.03
C GLN A 214 -25.34 -4.84 -41.19
N THR A 215 -25.36 -5.39 -42.41
CA THR A 215 -24.72 -6.68 -42.77
C THR A 215 -23.22 -6.76 -42.51
N ASP A 216 -22.53 -5.64 -42.25
CA ASP A 216 -21.10 -5.60 -41.97
C ASP A 216 -20.71 -5.07 -40.57
N GLN A 217 -21.66 -5.04 -39.63
CA GLN A 217 -21.43 -4.61 -38.23
C GLN A 217 -20.35 -5.45 -37.50
N TYR A 218 -20.09 -6.69 -37.94
CA TYR A 218 -18.95 -7.50 -37.46
C TYR A 218 -17.59 -6.80 -37.62
N LYS A 219 -17.41 -5.95 -38.65
CA LYS A 219 -16.17 -5.17 -38.84
C LYS A 219 -15.98 -4.21 -37.67
N ARG A 220 -17.05 -3.52 -37.28
CA ARG A 220 -17.10 -2.54 -36.19
C ARG A 220 -16.80 -3.21 -34.84
N ARG A 221 -17.44 -4.34 -34.53
CA ARG A 221 -17.13 -5.12 -33.30
C ARG A 221 -15.67 -5.54 -33.20
N ARG A 222 -15.10 -6.09 -34.29
CA ARG A 222 -13.67 -6.47 -34.34
C ARG A 222 -12.74 -5.28 -34.12
N GLU A 223 -13.01 -4.15 -34.80
CA GLU A 223 -12.20 -2.93 -34.71
C GLU A 223 -12.26 -2.29 -33.31
N SER A 224 -13.37 -2.40 -32.58
CA SER A 224 -13.46 -1.95 -31.18
C SER A 224 -12.47 -2.70 -30.28
N VAL A 225 -12.32 -4.02 -30.46
CA VAL A 225 -11.32 -4.84 -29.74
C VAL A 225 -9.89 -4.45 -30.17
N LEU A 226 -9.65 -4.24 -31.47
CA LEU A 226 -8.35 -3.78 -31.97
C LEU A 226 -7.97 -2.39 -31.45
N ALA A 227 -8.92 -1.47 -31.30
CA ALA A 227 -8.68 -0.13 -30.77
C ALA A 227 -8.36 -0.14 -29.27
N ALA A 228 -9.04 -0.97 -28.48
CA ALA A 228 -8.69 -1.21 -27.08
C ALA A 228 -7.30 -1.86 -26.95
N LYS A 229 -7.00 -2.85 -27.81
CA LYS A 229 -5.66 -3.45 -27.90
C LYS A 229 -4.57 -2.43 -28.23
N ALA A 230 -4.82 -1.54 -29.19
CA ALA A 230 -3.84 -0.52 -29.59
C ALA A 230 -3.52 0.48 -28.47
N LEU A 231 -4.45 0.74 -27.56
CA LEU A 231 -4.20 1.49 -26.32
C LEU A 231 -3.33 0.69 -25.35
N ALA A 232 -3.66 -0.58 -25.09
CA ALA A 232 -2.89 -1.46 -24.20
C ALA A 232 -1.45 -1.68 -24.68
N ASP A 233 -1.26 -1.93 -25.98
CA ASP A 233 0.07 -2.10 -26.61
C ASP A 233 0.93 -0.82 -26.54
N ALA A 234 0.32 0.36 -26.40
CA ALA A 234 1.02 1.63 -26.13
C ALA A 234 1.29 1.89 -24.64
N GLY A 235 0.84 0.98 -23.76
CA GLY A 235 0.96 1.05 -22.31
C GLY A 235 -0.14 1.85 -21.63
N TYR A 236 -1.37 1.84 -22.17
CA TYR A 236 -2.56 2.45 -21.57
C TYR A 236 -3.62 1.39 -21.29
N LYS A 237 -3.90 1.11 -20.01
CA LYS A 237 -4.97 0.18 -19.65
C LYS A 237 -6.35 0.82 -19.89
N VAL A 238 -7.30 0.04 -20.42
CA VAL A 238 -8.64 0.49 -20.81
C VAL A 238 -9.71 -0.20 -19.96
N PHE A 239 -10.17 0.46 -18.90
CA PHE A 239 -11.32 -0.01 -18.13
C PHE A 239 -12.59 0.17 -18.96
N VAL A 240 -13.26 -0.92 -19.29
CA VAL A 240 -14.50 -0.93 -20.05
C VAL A 240 -15.68 -1.09 -19.10
N ILE A 241 -16.47 -0.03 -18.97
CA ILE A 241 -17.71 0.01 -18.18
C ILE A 241 -18.89 -0.03 -19.14
N GLY A 242 -19.58 -1.17 -19.17
CA GLY A 242 -20.73 -1.44 -20.04
C GLY A 242 -22.05 -1.16 -19.34
N MET A 243 -22.99 -0.49 -19.98
CA MET A 243 -24.30 -0.18 -19.39
C MET A 243 -25.47 -0.88 -20.09
N GLY A 244 -26.24 -1.69 -19.35
CA GLY A 244 -27.55 -2.19 -19.81
C GLY A 244 -27.87 -3.61 -19.33
N SER A 245 -28.98 -3.77 -18.62
CA SER A 245 -29.38 -5.04 -18.01
C SER A 245 -29.81 -6.12 -19.00
N ASN A 246 -30.37 -5.71 -20.14
CA ASN A 246 -30.73 -6.61 -21.25
C ASN A 246 -29.80 -6.46 -22.46
N MET A 247 -28.54 -6.05 -22.26
CA MET A 247 -27.57 -5.93 -23.35
C MET A 247 -27.45 -7.27 -24.12
N PRO A 248 -27.56 -7.29 -25.47
CA PRO A 248 -27.35 -8.50 -26.26
C PRO A 248 -25.99 -9.15 -26.00
N ASP A 249 -25.94 -10.48 -26.01
CA ASP A 249 -24.73 -11.22 -25.62
C ASP A 249 -23.53 -10.93 -26.53
N HIS A 250 -23.77 -10.60 -27.80
CA HIS A 250 -22.70 -10.20 -28.71
C HIS A 250 -22.05 -8.85 -28.33
N LEU A 251 -22.79 -7.91 -27.74
CA LEU A 251 -22.23 -6.67 -27.19
C LEU A 251 -21.50 -6.95 -25.88
N LYS A 252 -22.10 -7.75 -24.97
CA LYS A 252 -21.44 -8.17 -23.72
C LYS A 252 -20.08 -8.84 -23.99
N ARG A 253 -20.02 -9.81 -24.90
CA ARG A 253 -18.76 -10.48 -25.31
C ARG A 253 -17.79 -9.50 -25.94
N THR A 254 -18.25 -8.61 -26.83
CA THR A 254 -17.37 -7.59 -27.44
C THR A 254 -16.75 -6.67 -26.39
N LEU A 255 -17.51 -6.21 -25.40
CA LEU A 255 -16.97 -5.41 -24.30
C LEU A 255 -15.97 -6.18 -23.43
N ASN A 256 -16.21 -7.47 -23.16
CA ASN A 256 -15.25 -8.32 -22.45
C ASN A 256 -13.95 -8.52 -23.24
N TRP A 257 -14.04 -8.77 -24.55
CA TRP A 257 -12.87 -8.82 -25.43
C TRP A 257 -12.11 -7.49 -25.48
N MET A 258 -12.82 -6.35 -25.46
CA MET A 258 -12.20 -5.03 -25.34
C MET A 258 -11.50 -4.82 -23.98
N ALA A 259 -12.08 -5.29 -22.87
CA ALA A 259 -11.48 -5.16 -21.54
C ALA A 259 -10.22 -6.04 -21.40
N TYR A 260 -10.30 -7.30 -21.83
CA TYR A 260 -9.20 -8.25 -21.84
C TYR A 260 -8.03 -7.76 -22.69
N TYR A 261 -8.26 -7.44 -23.97
CA TYR A 261 -7.21 -6.89 -24.83
C TYR A 261 -6.84 -5.44 -24.48
N GLY A 262 -7.69 -4.74 -23.74
CA GLY A 262 -7.41 -3.46 -23.09
C GLY A 262 -6.52 -3.56 -21.84
N GLY A 263 -6.10 -4.76 -21.43
CA GLY A 263 -5.21 -4.99 -20.31
C GLY A 263 -5.86 -4.78 -18.93
N THR A 264 -7.16 -5.02 -18.84
CA THR A 264 -7.95 -4.91 -17.59
C THR A 264 -8.76 -6.16 -17.30
N ASP A 265 -9.14 -6.30 -16.04
CA ASP A 265 -9.89 -7.42 -15.48
C ASP A 265 -10.91 -6.86 -14.47
N ASN A 266 -12.05 -7.53 -14.29
CA ASN A 266 -13.08 -7.11 -13.34
C ASN A 266 -13.18 -8.11 -12.17
N PRO A 267 -12.52 -7.84 -11.03
CA PRO A 267 -12.42 -8.78 -9.90
C PRO A 267 -13.75 -8.98 -9.14
N LEU A 268 -14.83 -8.33 -9.56
CA LEU A 268 -16.18 -8.50 -9.02
C LEU A 268 -16.90 -9.72 -9.64
N VAL A 269 -16.41 -10.25 -10.76
CA VAL A 269 -17.03 -11.36 -11.53
C VAL A 269 -15.96 -12.44 -11.83
N GLU A 270 -16.37 -13.70 -12.02
CA GLU A 270 -15.44 -14.77 -12.43
C GLU A 270 -15.26 -14.76 -13.96
N ASN A 271 -14.03 -14.99 -14.41
CA ASN A 271 -13.70 -15.03 -15.84
C ASN A 271 -14.06 -16.38 -16.45
N GLU A 272 -14.90 -16.37 -17.50
CA GLU A 272 -15.25 -17.55 -18.28
C GLU A 272 -14.95 -17.34 -19.77
N GLY A 273 -14.90 -18.44 -20.53
CA GLY A 273 -14.58 -18.46 -21.96
C GLY A 273 -13.15 -18.89 -22.26
N ASP A 274 -12.82 -18.96 -23.55
CA ASP A 274 -11.47 -19.27 -24.03
C ASP A 274 -10.79 -17.98 -24.52
N ALA A 275 -9.89 -17.47 -23.69
CA ALA A 275 -9.13 -16.24 -23.95
C ALA A 275 -8.19 -16.31 -25.17
N THR A 276 -8.04 -17.48 -25.80
CA THR A 276 -7.30 -17.68 -27.06
C THR A 276 -8.20 -17.73 -28.30
N ALA A 277 -9.53 -17.72 -28.13
CA ALA A 277 -10.47 -17.95 -29.22
C ALA A 277 -10.61 -16.76 -30.21
N PHE A 278 -10.36 -15.53 -29.77
CA PHE A 278 -10.22 -14.37 -30.65
C PHE A 278 -8.74 -14.07 -30.90
N ASP A 279 -8.34 -14.05 -32.18
CA ASP A 279 -6.99 -13.70 -32.63
C ASP A 279 -6.99 -12.31 -33.29
N PRO A 280 -6.49 -11.26 -32.61
CA PRO A 280 -6.36 -9.92 -33.19
C PRO A 280 -5.49 -9.88 -34.45
N SER A 281 -4.50 -10.77 -34.59
CA SER A 281 -3.55 -10.75 -35.70
C SER A 281 -4.15 -11.29 -37.00
N ALA A 282 -5.20 -12.11 -36.91
CA ALA A 282 -5.99 -12.59 -38.04
C ALA A 282 -7.05 -11.58 -38.54
N VAL A 283 -7.18 -10.40 -37.91
CA VAL A 283 -8.10 -9.34 -38.36
C VAL A 283 -7.36 -8.29 -39.18
N SER A 284 -7.61 -8.25 -40.49
CA SER A 284 -7.25 -7.10 -41.33
C SER A 284 -8.23 -5.94 -41.09
N SER A 285 -7.73 -4.70 -41.01
CA SER A 285 -8.57 -3.52 -40.75
C SER A 285 -9.68 -3.34 -41.79
N CYS A 286 -10.90 -3.12 -41.31
CA CYS A 286 -12.17 -3.12 -42.05
C CYS A 286 -12.38 -4.32 -42.99
N GLY A 287 -11.69 -5.44 -42.73
CA GLY A 287 -11.65 -6.62 -43.57
C GLY A 287 -13.00 -7.31 -43.71
N SER A 288 -13.39 -7.59 -44.95
CA SER A 288 -14.58 -8.37 -45.26
C SER A 288 -14.43 -9.84 -44.86
N SER A 289 -15.52 -10.42 -44.38
CA SER A 289 -15.71 -11.85 -44.15
C SER A 289 -17.05 -12.26 -44.77
N SER A 290 -17.22 -13.56 -45.07
CA SER A 290 -18.57 -14.13 -45.17
C SER A 290 -19.26 -14.03 -43.81
N THR A 291 -20.59 -13.93 -43.85
CA THR A 291 -21.43 -13.68 -42.67
C THR A 291 -22.31 -14.87 -42.30
N THR A 292 -22.79 -14.87 -41.06
CA THR A 292 -23.72 -15.84 -40.48
C THR A 292 -24.61 -15.14 -39.44
N GLY A 293 -25.72 -15.77 -39.06
CA GLY A 293 -26.66 -15.28 -38.05
C GLY A 293 -28.08 -15.05 -38.60
N PRO A 294 -29.11 -15.13 -37.74
CA PRO A 294 -30.51 -15.02 -38.15
C PRO A 294 -30.84 -13.57 -38.54
N GLY A 295 -31.38 -13.38 -39.75
CA GLY A 295 -31.87 -12.07 -40.18
C GLY A 295 -30.79 -11.03 -40.52
N CYS A 296 -29.52 -11.43 -40.75
CA CYS A 296 -28.43 -10.51 -41.10
C CYS A 296 -28.84 -9.48 -42.18
N GLY A 297 -28.73 -8.19 -41.86
CA GLY A 297 -29.20 -7.07 -42.70
C GLY A 297 -30.61 -6.57 -42.38
N THR A 298 -31.27 -7.18 -41.39
CA THR A 298 -32.56 -6.76 -40.80
C THR A 298 -32.56 -6.85 -39.26
N THR A 299 -31.47 -7.33 -38.67
CA THR A 299 -31.20 -7.48 -37.23
C THR A 299 -29.72 -7.14 -36.98
N ASP A 300 -29.37 -6.85 -35.73
CA ASP A 300 -27.99 -6.70 -35.22
C ASP A 300 -27.23 -8.04 -35.13
N GLU A 301 -27.93 -9.16 -35.27
CA GLU A 301 -27.39 -10.52 -35.22
C GLU A 301 -26.65 -10.96 -36.51
N CYS A 302 -25.86 -10.07 -37.12
CA CYS A 302 -24.99 -10.41 -38.26
C CYS A 302 -23.52 -10.53 -37.86
N TYR A 303 -22.98 -11.75 -37.93
CA TYR A 303 -21.64 -12.12 -37.47
C TYR A 303 -20.72 -12.52 -38.62
N ALA A 304 -19.40 -12.37 -38.46
CA ALA A 304 -18.44 -13.05 -39.34
C ALA A 304 -18.39 -14.55 -39.03
N VAL A 305 -18.22 -15.40 -40.06
CA VAL A 305 -18.16 -16.88 -39.90
C VAL A 305 -16.98 -17.39 -39.07
N SER A 306 -15.99 -16.55 -38.80
CA SER A 306 -14.80 -16.85 -37.98
C SER A 306 -14.36 -15.60 -37.26
N ASN A 307 -13.69 -15.75 -36.11
CA ASN A 307 -13.01 -14.65 -35.41
C ASN A 307 -13.87 -13.38 -35.23
N ASP A 308 -15.13 -13.52 -34.76
CA ASP A 308 -16.03 -12.42 -34.41
C ASP A 308 -16.17 -12.36 -32.88
N PRO A 309 -15.79 -11.26 -32.20
CA PRO A 309 -15.88 -11.19 -30.75
C PRO A 309 -17.33 -11.26 -30.24
N GLY A 310 -18.35 -11.08 -31.11
CA GLY A 310 -19.75 -11.26 -30.77
C GLY A 310 -20.21 -12.72 -30.65
N THR A 311 -19.49 -13.68 -31.25
CA THR A 311 -19.82 -15.13 -31.19
C THR A 311 -18.86 -15.94 -30.33
N LEU A 312 -17.72 -15.35 -29.95
CA LEU A 312 -16.69 -15.99 -29.14
C LEU A 312 -16.91 -15.69 -27.66
N GLU A 313 -17.22 -16.72 -26.87
CA GLU A 313 -17.51 -16.60 -25.45
C GLU A 313 -16.31 -16.05 -24.67
N LEU A 314 -16.54 -14.91 -24.01
CA LEU A 314 -15.66 -14.35 -22.98
C LEU A 314 -16.49 -13.49 -22.01
N SER A 315 -16.33 -13.70 -20.71
CA SER A 315 -17.01 -12.96 -19.65
C SER A 315 -16.06 -12.67 -18.48
N GLY A 316 -16.45 -11.76 -17.59
CA GLY A 316 -15.74 -11.44 -16.34
C GLY A 316 -14.70 -10.31 -16.42
N TYR A 317 -14.31 -9.85 -17.61
CA TYR A 317 -13.28 -8.82 -17.79
C TYR A 317 -13.84 -7.39 -17.80
N ALA A 318 -15.01 -7.19 -18.40
CA ALA A 318 -15.68 -5.90 -18.46
C ALA A 318 -16.56 -5.66 -17.23
N PHE A 319 -16.69 -4.39 -16.84
CA PHE A 319 -17.58 -3.96 -15.78
C PHE A 319 -18.98 -3.72 -16.35
N LEU A 320 -19.76 -4.78 -16.51
CA LEU A 320 -21.14 -4.72 -16.98
C LEU A 320 -22.07 -4.34 -15.83
N ALA A 321 -22.73 -3.19 -15.92
CA ALA A 321 -23.59 -2.63 -14.88
C ALA A 321 -25.07 -2.58 -15.33
N ASN A 322 -25.94 -3.15 -14.49
CA ASN A 322 -27.37 -3.29 -14.74
C ASN A 322 -28.21 -2.22 -14.03
N ASN A 323 -27.64 -1.54 -13.03
CA ASN A 323 -28.28 -0.55 -12.15
C ASN A 323 -27.25 0.46 -11.61
N ALA A 324 -27.70 1.42 -10.79
CA ALA A 324 -26.82 2.46 -10.25
C ALA A 324 -25.75 1.92 -9.28
N THR A 325 -26.12 0.95 -8.43
CA THR A 325 -25.25 0.34 -7.42
C THR A 325 -24.06 -0.39 -8.06
N GLU A 326 -24.33 -1.17 -9.12
CA GLU A 326 -23.30 -1.89 -9.87
C GLU A 326 -22.39 -0.95 -10.66
N LEU A 327 -22.94 0.14 -11.20
CA LEU A 327 -22.13 1.16 -11.88
C LEU A 327 -21.20 1.87 -10.89
N GLU A 328 -21.68 2.18 -9.68
CA GLU A 328 -20.85 2.74 -8.63
C GLU A 328 -19.73 1.77 -8.22
N ALA A 329 -20.05 0.48 -8.03
CA ALA A 329 -19.05 -0.54 -7.75
C ALA A 329 -18.00 -0.65 -8.88
N ALA A 330 -18.41 -0.59 -10.14
CA ALA A 330 -17.54 -0.60 -11.31
C ALA A 330 -16.55 0.57 -11.32
N PHE A 331 -17.05 1.81 -11.17
CA PHE A 331 -16.16 2.98 -11.10
C PHE A 331 -15.25 2.94 -9.87
N ARG A 332 -15.78 2.57 -8.68
CA ARG A 332 -14.95 2.46 -7.46
C ARG A 332 -13.84 1.43 -7.64
N GLN A 333 -14.11 0.30 -8.28
CA GLN A 333 -13.08 -0.71 -8.54
C GLN A 333 -12.04 -0.20 -9.55
N ALA A 334 -12.45 0.36 -10.68
CA ALA A 334 -11.53 0.92 -11.68
C ALA A 334 -10.62 2.00 -11.06
N ILE A 335 -11.20 2.89 -10.24
CA ILE A 335 -10.50 3.93 -9.50
C ILE A 335 -9.56 3.34 -8.42
N SER A 336 -9.96 2.29 -7.69
CA SER A 336 -9.07 1.62 -6.71
C SER A 336 -7.84 1.06 -7.40
N VAL A 337 -8.01 0.35 -8.52
CA VAL A 337 -6.90 -0.22 -9.31
C VAL A 337 -5.98 0.89 -9.84
N ILE A 338 -6.53 2.04 -10.26
CA ILE A 338 -5.73 3.22 -10.66
C ILE A 338 -4.95 3.79 -9.46
N ARG A 339 -5.56 3.91 -8.27
CA ARG A 339 -4.89 4.39 -7.05
C ARG A 339 -3.77 3.43 -6.61
N GLU A 340 -4.04 2.12 -6.57
CA GLU A 340 -3.09 1.07 -6.20
C GLU A 340 -1.84 1.09 -7.09
N ALA A 341 -2.02 1.29 -8.41
CA ALA A 341 -0.91 1.42 -9.35
C ALA A 341 0.06 2.58 -8.98
N THR A 342 -0.46 3.66 -8.41
CA THR A 342 0.33 4.83 -7.91
C THR A 342 1.29 4.45 -6.79
N TYR A 343 0.83 3.61 -5.87
CA TYR A 343 1.58 3.30 -4.64
C TYR A 343 2.65 2.21 -4.83
N SER A 344 2.65 1.55 -6.00
CA SER A 344 3.56 0.48 -6.35
C SER A 344 5.07 0.86 -6.40
N PHE A 345 5.43 2.13 -6.22
CA PHE A 345 6.83 2.57 -6.14
C PHE A 345 7.12 3.59 -5.02
N SER A 346 6.39 3.50 -3.90
CA SER A 346 6.74 4.27 -2.68
C SER A 346 7.71 3.50 -1.77
N GLN A 347 9.01 3.69 -1.98
CA GLN A 347 10.14 3.13 -1.19
C GLN A 347 10.32 1.60 -1.18
N ALA A 348 11.51 1.16 -1.59
CA ALA A 348 12.15 0.03 -0.91
C ALA A 348 12.52 0.46 0.52
N SER A 349 11.53 0.45 1.42
CA SER A 349 11.74 0.66 2.85
C SER A 349 12.48 -0.54 3.41
N VAL A 350 13.81 -0.51 3.32
CA VAL A 350 14.70 -1.49 3.95
C VAL A 350 14.54 -1.42 5.47
N ALA A 351 13.58 -2.17 5.98
CA ALA A 351 13.29 -2.22 7.40
C ALA A 351 14.30 -3.16 8.06
N SER A 352 15.28 -2.56 8.72
CA SER A 352 16.31 -3.29 9.47
C SER A 352 16.04 -3.23 10.96
N SER A 353 16.09 -4.38 11.64
CA SER A 353 16.20 -4.43 13.09
C SER A 353 17.58 -4.91 13.52
N ARG A 354 18.14 -4.21 14.51
CA ARG A 354 19.39 -4.54 15.19
C ARG A 354 19.10 -4.80 16.67
N LEU A 355 19.81 -5.78 17.22
CA LEU A 355 19.70 -6.16 18.62
C LEU A 355 20.84 -5.63 19.48
N ILE A 356 20.58 -5.59 20.79
CA ILE A 356 21.57 -5.35 21.85
C ILE A 356 22.11 -6.69 22.37
N ASP A 357 21.31 -7.74 22.34
CA ASP A 357 21.65 -9.08 22.83
C ASP A 357 22.26 -10.00 21.76
N GLU A 358 22.21 -9.63 20.47
CA GLU A 358 22.88 -10.36 19.39
C GLU A 358 23.52 -9.42 18.34
N ASN A 359 24.67 -9.83 17.79
CA ASN A 359 25.38 -9.13 16.72
C ASN A 359 24.86 -9.53 15.32
N PHE A 360 23.54 -9.39 15.11
CA PHE A 360 22.89 -9.64 13.82
C PHE A 360 22.00 -8.47 13.39
N ILE A 361 21.76 -8.39 12.09
CA ILE A 361 20.75 -7.53 11.48
C ILE A 361 19.74 -8.44 10.79
N TYR A 362 18.46 -8.14 10.96
CA TYR A 362 17.38 -8.72 10.17
C TYR A 362 16.85 -7.64 9.23
N GLU A 363 16.94 -7.90 7.93
CA GLU A 363 16.56 -6.97 6.86
C GLU A 363 15.32 -7.50 6.15
N ALA A 364 14.26 -6.68 6.07
CA ALA A 364 13.18 -6.90 5.12
C ALA A 364 13.48 -6.17 3.81
N ALA A 365 13.33 -6.88 2.70
CA ALA A 365 13.46 -6.37 1.35
C ALA A 365 12.42 -7.05 0.43
N PHE A 366 12.23 -6.52 -0.78
CA PHE A 366 11.34 -7.11 -1.78
C PHE A 366 11.76 -6.80 -3.20
N GLN A 367 11.32 -7.63 -4.14
CA GLN A 367 11.52 -7.45 -5.58
C GLN A 367 10.17 -7.14 -6.26
N PRO A 368 9.91 -5.87 -6.64
CA PRO A 368 8.73 -5.52 -7.42
C PRO A 368 8.70 -6.24 -8.77
N ILE A 369 7.54 -6.77 -9.14
CA ILE A 369 7.29 -7.33 -10.46
C ILE A 369 6.21 -6.48 -11.13
N ASN A 370 6.53 -5.94 -12.32
CA ASN A 370 5.63 -5.04 -13.03
C ASN A 370 4.45 -5.82 -13.65
N GLY A 371 3.23 -5.35 -13.42
CA GLY A 371 2.02 -6.06 -13.83
C GLY A 371 1.78 -7.34 -13.03
N ASP A 372 2.19 -7.38 -11.77
CA ASP A 372 1.95 -8.51 -10.88
C ASP A 372 1.50 -8.08 -9.47
N PRO A 373 0.52 -8.80 -8.88
CA PRO A 373 -0.05 -8.44 -7.59
C PRO A 373 0.77 -8.98 -6.42
N PHE A 374 1.64 -9.97 -6.66
CA PHE A 374 2.41 -10.67 -5.64
C PHE A 374 3.90 -10.41 -5.85
N TRP A 375 4.53 -9.63 -4.98
CA TRP A 375 5.97 -9.38 -5.05
C TRP A 375 6.76 -10.30 -4.14
N LEU A 376 7.97 -10.61 -4.56
CA LEU A 376 8.83 -11.55 -3.85
C LEU A 376 9.43 -10.83 -2.63
N GLY A 377 8.96 -11.19 -1.43
CA GLY A 377 9.51 -10.71 -0.18
C GLY A 377 10.67 -11.54 0.34
N HIS A 378 11.60 -10.86 0.99
CA HIS A 378 12.81 -11.43 1.57
C HIS A 378 12.95 -10.95 3.02
N VAL A 379 13.26 -11.87 3.93
CA VAL A 379 13.67 -11.53 5.31
C VAL A 379 15.03 -12.18 5.53
N THR A 380 16.08 -11.38 5.46
CA THR A 380 17.46 -11.85 5.42
C THR A 380 18.18 -11.56 6.74
N LYS A 381 18.87 -12.57 7.29
CA LYS A 381 19.73 -12.41 8.47
C LYS A 381 21.17 -12.17 8.05
N TYR A 382 21.78 -11.09 8.52
CA TYR A 382 23.20 -10.78 8.32
C TYR A 382 23.99 -10.81 9.61
N GLN A 383 25.22 -11.28 9.53
CA GLN A 383 26.21 -11.14 10.60
C GLN A 383 26.70 -9.69 10.73
N ILE A 384 26.85 -9.18 11.96
CA ILE A 384 27.68 -8.00 12.23
C ILE A 384 29.08 -8.49 12.58
N ASN A 385 30.08 -8.06 11.82
CA ASN A 385 31.48 -8.37 12.05
C ASN A 385 32.02 -7.63 13.29
N SER A 386 33.12 -8.12 13.88
CA SER A 386 33.75 -7.52 15.08
C SER A 386 34.22 -6.07 14.87
N ASN A 387 34.39 -5.62 13.62
CA ASN A 387 34.70 -4.25 13.26
C ASN A 387 33.46 -3.34 13.05
N GLY A 388 32.24 -3.86 13.30
CA GLY A 388 30.98 -3.15 13.12
C GLY A 388 30.45 -3.10 11.68
N THR A 389 31.11 -3.76 10.71
CA THR A 389 30.59 -3.87 9.33
C THR A 389 29.56 -4.99 9.20
N ILE A 390 28.67 -4.87 8.21
CA ILE A 390 27.76 -5.95 7.83
C ILE A 390 28.58 -7.01 7.08
N GLY A 391 28.47 -8.26 7.53
CA GLY A 391 29.08 -9.44 6.92
C GLY A 391 28.17 -10.10 5.90
N ALA A 392 28.41 -11.39 5.62
CA ALA A 392 27.57 -12.15 4.71
C ALA A 392 26.15 -12.37 5.28
N ALA A 393 25.19 -12.53 4.36
CA ALA A 393 23.90 -13.12 4.69
C ALA A 393 24.10 -14.57 5.15
N LEU A 394 23.46 -14.94 6.26
CA LEU A 394 23.44 -16.30 6.80
C LEU A 394 22.33 -17.13 6.18
N TRP A 395 21.18 -16.50 5.93
CA TRP A 395 20.01 -17.06 5.26
C TRP A 395 19.03 -15.96 4.86
N ASP A 396 18.17 -16.29 3.90
CA ASP A 396 16.98 -15.54 3.52
C ASP A 396 15.75 -16.43 3.69
N ALA A 397 14.78 -15.98 4.49
CA ALA A 397 13.56 -16.72 4.77
C ALA A 397 12.72 -16.95 3.49
N GLY A 398 12.76 -16.03 2.52
CA GLY A 398 12.04 -16.20 1.25
C GLY A 398 12.53 -17.41 0.46
N GLN A 399 13.86 -17.54 0.33
CA GLN A 399 14.51 -18.71 -0.29
C GLN A 399 14.25 -20.02 0.49
N VAL A 400 14.31 -19.98 1.83
CA VAL A 400 14.01 -21.17 2.65
C VAL A 400 12.54 -21.59 2.49
N LEU A 401 11.61 -20.64 2.44
CA LEU A 401 10.19 -20.92 2.25
C LEU A 401 9.87 -21.38 0.82
N GLN A 402 10.58 -20.89 -0.20
CA GLN A 402 10.50 -21.42 -1.57
C GLN A 402 10.83 -22.93 -1.60
N GLY A 403 11.86 -23.37 -0.86
CA GLY A 403 12.21 -24.78 -0.71
C GLY A 403 11.33 -25.59 0.25
N THR A 404 10.41 -24.96 0.99
CA THR A 404 9.58 -25.62 2.02
C THR A 404 8.32 -26.24 1.41
N ASP A 405 8.03 -27.49 1.78
CA ASP A 405 6.82 -28.22 1.37
C ASP A 405 5.56 -27.56 1.96
N ALA A 406 4.60 -27.24 1.10
CA ALA A 406 3.30 -26.69 1.48
C ALA A 406 2.55 -27.54 2.52
N ALA A 407 2.74 -28.86 2.55
CA ALA A 407 2.14 -29.73 3.57
C ALA A 407 2.75 -29.53 4.97
N SER A 408 4.01 -29.09 5.05
CA SER A 408 4.72 -28.84 6.33
C SER A 408 4.41 -27.47 6.94
N ARG A 409 3.85 -26.53 6.17
CA ARG A 409 3.57 -25.16 6.62
C ARG A 409 2.37 -25.09 7.56
N THR A 410 2.60 -24.49 8.74
CA THR A 410 1.57 -24.23 9.75
C THR A 410 1.03 -22.81 9.61
N ILE A 411 -0.03 -22.67 8.82
CA ILE A 411 -0.70 -21.39 8.57
C ILE A 411 -2.00 -21.37 9.39
N TYR A 412 -2.22 -20.32 10.16
CA TYR A 412 -3.43 -20.10 10.95
C TYR A 412 -4.27 -18.92 10.43
N THR A 413 -5.55 -18.93 10.76
CA THR A 413 -6.42 -17.74 10.79
C THR A 413 -7.33 -17.83 12.01
N TYR A 414 -8.13 -16.80 12.29
CA TYR A 414 -9.09 -16.81 13.40
C TYR A 414 -10.51 -16.85 12.84
N LYS A 415 -11.30 -17.86 13.21
CA LYS A 415 -12.63 -18.09 12.65
C LYS A 415 -13.55 -18.66 13.70
N SER A 416 -14.80 -18.19 13.75
CA SER A 416 -15.83 -18.71 14.67
C SER A 416 -15.38 -18.82 16.14
N GLY A 417 -14.57 -17.86 16.61
CA GLY A 417 -14.06 -17.82 17.98
C GLY A 417 -12.80 -18.66 18.26
N ALA A 418 -12.17 -19.27 17.26
CA ALA A 418 -11.01 -20.14 17.44
C ALA A 418 -9.90 -19.93 16.41
N LEU A 419 -8.65 -20.13 16.84
CA LEU A 419 -7.49 -20.22 15.95
C LEU A 419 -7.61 -21.52 15.12
N THR A 420 -7.68 -21.38 13.80
CA THR A 420 -8.04 -22.43 12.85
C THR A 420 -6.96 -22.57 11.79
N ALA A 421 -6.56 -23.78 11.43
CA ALA A 421 -5.56 -23.99 10.38
C ALA A 421 -6.11 -23.60 8.99
N PHE A 422 -5.37 -22.79 8.24
CA PHE A 422 -5.73 -22.36 6.88
C PHE A 422 -5.45 -23.48 5.87
N ASN A 423 -6.50 -24.19 5.47
CA ASN A 423 -6.46 -25.27 4.50
C ASN A 423 -7.84 -25.48 3.82
N ALA A 424 -7.89 -26.32 2.78
CA ALA A 424 -9.11 -26.59 2.01
C ALA A 424 -10.18 -27.42 2.77
N THR A 425 -9.92 -27.83 4.02
CA THR A 425 -10.92 -28.44 4.91
C THR A 425 -11.65 -27.37 5.73
N ASN A 426 -10.92 -26.37 6.22
CA ASN A 426 -11.45 -25.39 7.18
C ASN A 426 -11.93 -24.07 6.55
N ILE A 427 -11.34 -23.69 5.41
CA ILE A 427 -11.65 -22.45 4.67
C ILE A 427 -12.72 -22.77 3.62
N THR A 428 -13.82 -22.04 3.62
CA THR A 428 -14.95 -22.17 2.70
C THR A 428 -14.85 -21.16 1.55
N PRO A 429 -15.61 -21.33 0.45
CA PRO A 429 -15.65 -20.33 -0.62
C PRO A 429 -16.11 -18.94 -0.13
N ALA A 430 -17.04 -18.90 0.83
CA ALA A 430 -17.57 -17.66 1.40
C ALA A 430 -16.51 -16.87 2.19
N ASP A 431 -15.62 -17.55 2.94
CA ASP A 431 -14.54 -16.86 3.70
C ASP A 431 -13.56 -16.13 2.76
N LEU A 432 -13.42 -16.61 1.52
CA LEU A 432 -12.55 -16.03 0.50
C LEU A 432 -13.31 -15.12 -0.49
N GLY A 433 -14.64 -14.98 -0.35
CA GLY A 433 -15.45 -14.24 -1.33
C GLY A 433 -15.33 -14.77 -2.76
N VAL A 434 -15.27 -16.10 -2.93
CA VAL A 434 -15.18 -16.80 -4.23
C VAL A 434 -16.40 -17.71 -4.45
N PRO A 435 -16.85 -17.92 -5.71
CA PRO A 435 -18.12 -18.60 -5.99
C PRO A 435 -18.05 -20.13 -5.86
N SER A 436 -16.87 -20.74 -6.03
CA SER A 436 -16.73 -22.20 -6.17
C SER A 436 -15.69 -22.81 -5.22
N THR A 437 -15.87 -24.10 -4.90
CA THR A 437 -14.86 -24.90 -4.18
C THR A 437 -13.58 -25.08 -5.00
N THR A 438 -13.67 -25.05 -6.32
CA THR A 438 -12.53 -25.03 -7.25
C THR A 438 -11.69 -23.77 -7.04
N ARG A 439 -12.29 -22.57 -7.16
CA ARG A 439 -11.56 -21.31 -6.95
C ARG A 439 -11.04 -21.20 -5.51
N ARG A 440 -11.79 -21.68 -4.51
CA ARG A 440 -11.32 -21.81 -3.12
C ARG A 440 -10.04 -22.66 -3.03
N ASN A 441 -10.00 -23.82 -3.68
CA ASN A 441 -8.80 -24.68 -3.69
C ASN A 441 -7.62 -23.98 -4.35
N GLU A 442 -7.83 -23.24 -5.44
CA GLU A 442 -6.77 -22.47 -6.10
C GLU A 442 -6.18 -21.40 -5.19
N VAL A 443 -7.02 -20.59 -4.54
CA VAL A 443 -6.57 -19.52 -3.64
C VAL A 443 -5.84 -20.10 -2.42
N VAL A 444 -6.42 -21.10 -1.76
CA VAL A 444 -5.79 -21.76 -0.61
C VAL A 444 -4.46 -22.41 -1.02
N GLY A 445 -4.45 -23.16 -2.13
CA GLY A 445 -3.25 -23.83 -2.63
C GLY A 445 -2.16 -22.86 -3.07
N PHE A 446 -2.53 -21.72 -3.67
CA PHE A 446 -1.59 -20.66 -4.02
C PHE A 446 -0.86 -20.11 -2.78
N ILE A 447 -1.61 -19.71 -1.75
CA ILE A 447 -1.10 -19.13 -0.51
C ILE A 447 -0.32 -20.14 0.35
N ARG A 448 -0.75 -21.41 0.36
CA ARG A 448 0.04 -22.50 0.98
C ARG A 448 1.33 -22.78 0.21
N GLY A 449 1.35 -22.52 -1.10
CA GLY A 449 2.48 -22.78 -1.99
C GLY A 449 2.50 -24.19 -2.57
N GLU A 450 1.33 -24.76 -2.80
CA GLU A 450 1.17 -26.08 -3.42
C GLU A 450 1.52 -26.02 -4.92
N ALA A 451 2.45 -26.85 -5.39
CA ALA A 451 2.94 -26.84 -6.78
C ALA A 451 1.86 -27.07 -7.86
N ALA A 452 0.68 -27.59 -7.47
CA ALA A 452 -0.49 -27.66 -8.34
C ALA A 452 -1.00 -26.27 -8.74
N TYR A 453 -0.90 -25.28 -7.85
CA TYR A 453 -1.53 -23.95 -7.95
C TYR A 453 -0.50 -22.82 -8.00
N ASN A 454 0.51 -22.83 -7.13
CA ASN A 454 1.61 -21.86 -7.11
C ASN A 454 2.76 -22.37 -8.02
N LYS A 455 2.88 -21.82 -9.23
CA LYS A 455 3.86 -22.30 -10.24
C LYS A 455 5.27 -21.77 -10.03
N ASP A 456 5.39 -20.55 -9.52
CA ASP A 456 6.69 -19.91 -9.24
C ASP A 456 7.28 -20.39 -7.91
N ASN A 457 6.47 -21.10 -7.12
CA ASN A 457 6.82 -21.77 -5.86
C ASN A 457 7.32 -20.83 -4.75
N TRP A 458 7.22 -19.50 -4.96
CA TRP A 458 7.50 -18.49 -3.94
C TRP A 458 6.30 -18.32 -3.00
N LYS A 459 6.57 -18.11 -1.71
CA LYS A 459 5.56 -18.23 -0.63
C LYS A 459 5.59 -17.10 0.40
N LEU A 460 6.44 -16.09 0.19
CA LEU A 460 6.60 -14.91 1.05
C LEU A 460 6.38 -13.65 0.23
N GLY A 461 5.27 -12.95 0.49
CA GLY A 461 4.98 -11.64 -0.09
C GLY A 461 5.89 -10.55 0.44
N ASP A 462 5.89 -9.38 -0.19
CA ASP A 462 6.73 -8.26 0.22
C ASP A 462 6.44 -7.77 1.65
N THR A 463 7.48 -7.66 2.46
CA THR A 463 7.43 -7.00 3.77
C THR A 463 7.63 -5.50 3.57
N PHE A 464 6.53 -4.79 3.34
CA PHE A 464 6.47 -3.34 3.34
C PHE A 464 6.03 -2.83 4.72
N ARG A 465 6.68 -1.75 5.21
CA ARG A 465 6.47 -1.00 6.48
C ARG A 465 6.41 -1.79 7.80
N SER A 466 6.23 -3.10 7.77
CA SER A 466 6.20 -4.01 8.91
C SER A 466 7.62 -4.38 9.31
N ASN A 467 8.25 -3.54 10.14
CA ASN A 467 9.64 -3.75 10.55
C ASN A 467 9.81 -5.11 11.25
N PRO A 468 10.75 -5.98 10.82
CA PRO A 468 10.96 -7.29 11.45
C PRO A 468 11.31 -7.18 12.95
N VAL A 469 10.53 -7.81 13.83
CA VAL A 469 10.76 -7.81 15.29
C VAL A 469 11.27 -9.17 15.73
N THR A 470 12.37 -9.22 16.49
CA THR A 470 12.85 -10.49 17.06
C THR A 470 12.25 -10.73 18.45
N VAL A 471 11.91 -11.98 18.74
CA VAL A 471 11.40 -12.42 20.06
C VAL A 471 12.41 -13.33 20.73
N GLY A 472 13.24 -12.73 21.58
CA GLY A 472 14.21 -13.42 22.43
C GLY A 472 13.68 -13.76 23.82
N THR A 473 14.57 -14.28 24.68
CA THR A 473 14.29 -14.50 26.11
C THR A 473 13.81 -13.19 26.75
N PRO A 474 12.80 -13.22 27.65
CA PRO A 474 12.37 -12.03 28.39
C PRO A 474 13.56 -11.29 29.01
N SER A 475 13.55 -9.96 28.95
CA SER A 475 14.77 -9.15 29.14
C SER A 475 15.50 -9.45 30.46
N ALA A 476 16.81 -9.68 30.39
CA ALA A 476 17.67 -9.78 31.57
C ALA A 476 17.70 -8.46 32.37
N TRP A 477 17.55 -7.34 31.67
CA TRP A 477 17.68 -5.97 32.19
C TRP A 477 16.38 -5.38 32.74
N PHE A 478 15.22 -5.98 32.40
CA PHE A 478 13.98 -5.63 33.07
C PHE A 478 13.93 -6.32 34.44
N LYS A 479 13.75 -5.52 35.49
CA LYS A 479 13.41 -5.97 36.84
C LYS A 479 12.15 -5.23 37.24
N ASP A 480 11.09 -5.97 37.53
CA ASP A 480 9.92 -5.36 38.17
C ASP A 480 10.26 -5.11 39.65
N ALA A 481 10.61 -3.86 39.97
CA ALA A 481 10.98 -3.46 41.33
C ALA A 481 9.77 -3.40 42.30
N ARG A 482 8.54 -3.44 41.76
CA ARG A 482 7.31 -3.38 42.55
C ARG A 482 6.89 -4.77 43.06
N ASP A 483 7.16 -5.80 42.28
CA ASP A 483 6.83 -7.19 42.60
C ASP A 483 7.84 -7.79 43.59
N SER A 484 7.44 -7.87 44.85
CA SER A 484 8.23 -8.45 45.94
C SER A 484 8.49 -9.96 45.77
N ALA A 485 7.67 -10.66 44.98
CA ALA A 485 7.79 -12.09 44.74
C ALA A 485 8.79 -12.45 43.61
N GLY A 486 9.25 -11.46 42.82
CA GLY A 486 10.20 -11.68 41.72
C GLY A 486 9.64 -12.56 40.59
N ALA A 487 8.31 -12.59 40.42
CA ALA A 487 7.60 -13.44 39.48
C ALA A 487 8.03 -13.25 38.02
N PHE A 488 8.43 -12.03 37.62
CA PHE A 488 9.01 -11.80 36.29
C PHE A 488 10.33 -12.58 36.08
N ALA A 489 11.20 -12.65 37.10
CA ALA A 489 12.44 -13.42 37.00
C ALA A 489 12.17 -14.92 36.87
N SER A 490 11.14 -15.43 37.57
CA SER A 490 10.65 -16.80 37.42
C SER A 490 10.05 -17.04 36.01
N HIS A 491 9.23 -16.12 35.50
CA HIS A 491 8.69 -16.18 34.14
C HIS A 491 9.80 -16.22 33.08
N ARG A 492 10.80 -15.33 33.19
CA ARG A 492 11.98 -15.31 32.32
C ARG A 492 12.75 -16.63 32.35
N THR A 493 12.95 -17.20 33.53
CA THR A 493 13.67 -18.47 33.72
C THR A 493 12.90 -19.65 33.13
N ALA A 494 11.55 -19.62 33.19
CA ALA A 494 10.69 -20.63 32.57
C ALA A 494 10.59 -20.50 31.04
N ASN A 495 10.87 -19.32 30.47
CA ASN A 495 10.71 -19.02 29.04
C ASN A 495 12.03 -18.61 28.33
N PRO A 496 13.10 -19.44 28.37
CA PRO A 496 14.30 -19.16 27.60
C PRO A 496 14.02 -19.28 26.10
N ARG A 497 14.32 -18.23 25.34
CA ARG A 497 14.21 -18.18 23.87
C ARG A 497 15.53 -17.69 23.29
N THR A 498 16.41 -18.63 22.99
CA THR A 498 17.73 -18.36 22.43
C THR A 498 17.82 -19.00 21.05
N THR A 499 18.78 -18.57 20.25
CA THR A 499 19.12 -19.28 19.01
C THR A 499 19.55 -20.73 19.32
N ALA A 500 20.33 -20.95 20.38
CA ALA A 500 20.84 -22.26 20.76
C ALA A 500 19.77 -23.28 21.17
N ASN A 501 18.65 -22.84 21.75
CA ASN A 501 17.50 -23.72 22.03
C ASN A 501 16.40 -23.66 20.96
N GLY A 502 16.64 -22.93 19.87
CA GLY A 502 15.76 -22.81 18.71
C GLY A 502 14.49 -21.99 18.89
N LYS A 503 14.17 -21.54 20.12
CA LYS A 503 12.89 -20.87 20.42
C LYS A 503 12.89 -19.38 20.12
N ARG A 504 14.04 -18.78 19.77
CA ARG A 504 14.11 -17.38 19.31
C ARG A 504 13.61 -17.27 17.86
N ILE A 505 12.61 -16.42 17.66
CA ILE A 505 12.00 -16.16 16.34
C ILE A 505 12.21 -14.70 15.91
N VAL A 506 12.04 -14.42 14.61
CA VAL A 506 11.81 -13.10 14.04
C VAL A 506 10.45 -13.09 13.35
N VAL A 507 9.66 -12.04 13.57
CA VAL A 507 8.31 -11.90 13.02
C VAL A 507 8.25 -10.70 12.07
N ALA A 508 7.53 -10.86 10.96
CA ALA A 508 7.34 -9.83 9.95
C ALA A 508 5.96 -9.98 9.28
N GLY A 509 5.29 -8.86 9.01
CA GLY A 509 4.11 -8.83 8.16
C GLY A 509 4.48 -8.84 6.68
N ALA A 510 3.62 -9.42 5.84
CA ALA A 510 3.83 -9.52 4.42
C ALA A 510 2.53 -9.22 3.64
N ASN A 511 2.70 -8.75 2.41
CA ASN A 511 1.63 -8.46 1.45
C ASN A 511 1.15 -9.70 0.67
N ASP A 512 1.31 -10.89 1.25
CA ASP A 512 0.66 -12.14 0.84
C ASP A 512 -0.50 -12.55 1.76
N GLY A 513 -0.89 -11.67 2.68
CA GLY A 513 -1.93 -11.92 3.67
C GLY A 513 -1.43 -12.36 5.05
N GLN A 514 -0.13 -12.61 5.23
CA GLN A 514 0.38 -13.29 6.43
C GLN A 514 1.26 -12.40 7.32
N LEU A 515 1.13 -12.59 8.63
CA LEU A 515 2.19 -12.36 9.60
C LEU A 515 2.98 -13.67 9.74
N HIS A 516 4.27 -13.67 9.39
CA HIS A 516 5.14 -14.85 9.51
C HIS A 516 5.99 -14.82 10.78
N ALA A 517 6.33 -16.00 11.30
CA ALA A 517 7.32 -16.20 12.35
C ALA A 517 8.42 -17.15 11.86
N PHE A 518 9.64 -16.65 11.68
CA PHE A 518 10.81 -17.41 11.22
C PHE A 518 11.79 -17.69 12.34
N ARG A 519 12.49 -18.82 12.26
CA ARG A 519 13.54 -19.23 13.19
C ARG A 519 14.83 -18.44 12.99
N THR A 520 15.53 -18.17 14.09
CA THR A 520 16.75 -17.35 14.09
C THR A 520 18.08 -18.12 14.04
N ASP A 521 18.08 -19.45 13.91
CA ASP A 521 19.31 -20.27 13.83
C ASP A 521 20.28 -19.74 12.75
N ASN A 522 21.59 -19.83 12.97
CA ASN A 522 22.57 -19.24 12.05
C ASN A 522 22.75 -20.03 10.75
N THR A 523 22.28 -21.28 10.70
CA THR A 523 22.51 -22.20 9.60
C THR A 523 21.16 -22.57 8.98
N PRO A 524 20.91 -22.31 7.69
CA PRO A 524 19.68 -22.71 7.02
C PRO A 524 19.60 -24.24 6.78
N PRO A 525 18.42 -24.75 6.38
CA PRO A 525 18.26 -26.11 5.88
C PRO A 525 19.22 -26.43 4.71
N PRO A 526 19.60 -27.71 4.53
CA PRO A 526 19.23 -28.88 5.33
C PRO A 526 20.08 -29.08 6.60
N SER A 527 21.18 -28.31 6.76
CA SER A 527 22.15 -28.47 7.86
C SER A 527 21.76 -27.76 9.17
N GLY A 528 20.66 -27.02 9.18
CA GLY A 528 20.12 -26.33 10.35
C GLY A 528 18.68 -25.88 10.08
N SER A 529 18.20 -24.91 10.85
CA SER A 529 16.80 -24.47 10.80
C SER A 529 16.63 -22.96 10.64
N GLY A 530 17.69 -22.24 10.28
CA GLY A 530 17.67 -20.78 10.10
C GLY A 530 16.74 -20.36 8.96
N GLY A 531 15.92 -19.34 9.19
CA GLY A 531 14.95 -18.85 8.20
C GLY A 531 13.75 -19.77 7.97
N MET A 532 13.66 -20.94 8.60
CA MET A 532 12.45 -21.78 8.52
C MET A 532 11.26 -21.09 9.18
N GLU A 533 10.10 -21.13 8.52
CA GLU A 533 8.83 -20.71 9.12
C GLU A 533 8.42 -21.69 10.23
N VAL A 534 8.02 -21.13 11.37
CA VAL A 534 7.45 -21.87 12.50
C VAL A 534 5.93 -21.91 12.38
N TRP A 535 5.35 -20.75 12.09
CA TRP A 535 3.94 -20.56 11.79
C TRP A 535 3.75 -19.23 11.05
N SER A 536 2.61 -19.08 10.39
CA SER A 536 2.10 -17.78 9.95
C SER A 536 0.64 -17.59 10.35
N PHE A 537 0.17 -16.35 10.37
CA PHE A 537 -1.21 -15.98 10.72
C PHE A 537 -1.81 -15.03 9.69
N ILE A 538 -2.98 -15.38 9.16
CA ILE A 538 -3.76 -14.56 8.22
C ILE A 538 -4.91 -13.89 8.99
N PRO A 539 -4.97 -12.56 9.05
CA PRO A 539 -6.10 -11.85 9.63
C PRO A 539 -7.43 -12.19 8.94
N PRO A 540 -8.54 -12.41 9.68
CA PRO A 540 -9.74 -13.01 9.09
C PRO A 540 -10.44 -12.10 8.07
N ASN A 541 -10.36 -10.78 8.27
CA ASN A 541 -10.88 -9.75 7.38
C ASN A 541 -10.03 -9.54 6.12
N LEU A 542 -8.88 -10.20 6.02
CA LEU A 542 -8.04 -10.22 4.82
C LEU A 542 -8.22 -11.50 3.99
N LEU A 543 -8.92 -12.53 4.51
CA LEU A 543 -9.24 -13.76 3.78
C LEU A 543 -9.92 -13.51 2.42
N PRO A 544 -10.92 -12.60 2.27
CA PRO A 544 -11.55 -12.35 0.98
C PRO A 544 -10.64 -11.73 -0.07
N LYS A 545 -9.55 -11.09 0.37
CA LYS A 545 -8.60 -10.36 -0.48
C LYS A 545 -7.50 -11.27 -1.05
N LEU A 546 -7.30 -12.46 -0.48
CA LEU A 546 -6.33 -13.45 -0.98
C LEU A 546 -6.61 -13.89 -2.43
N LYS A 547 -7.86 -13.79 -2.90
CA LYS A 547 -8.21 -14.11 -4.29
C LYS A 547 -7.61 -13.14 -5.31
N ASP A 548 -7.30 -11.91 -4.88
CA ASP A 548 -6.82 -10.82 -5.73
C ASP A 548 -5.32 -10.95 -6.02
N ILE A 549 -4.59 -11.71 -5.19
CA ILE A 549 -3.18 -12.09 -5.42
C ILE A 549 -3.01 -13.51 -5.98
N ALA A 550 -4.02 -14.39 -5.90
CA ALA A 550 -3.88 -15.79 -6.27
C ALA A 550 -4.13 -16.07 -7.76
N HIS A 551 -3.09 -16.44 -8.49
CA HIS A 551 -3.09 -16.59 -9.94
C HIS A 551 -2.27 -17.80 -10.41
N LYS A 552 -2.28 -18.08 -11.73
CA LYS A 552 -1.71 -19.32 -12.32
C LYS A 552 -0.44 -19.11 -13.16
N SER A 553 -0.08 -17.88 -13.50
CA SER A 553 1.03 -17.52 -14.38
C SER A 553 1.44 -16.05 -14.24
N HIS A 554 2.73 -15.74 -14.35
CA HIS A 554 3.27 -14.38 -14.35
C HIS A 554 3.71 -13.94 -15.77
N PRO A 555 3.65 -12.63 -16.10
CA PRO A 555 2.94 -11.58 -15.38
C PRO A 555 1.42 -11.71 -15.58
N THR A 556 0.64 -11.23 -14.62
CA THR A 556 -0.84 -11.38 -14.61
C THR A 556 -1.59 -10.19 -15.18
N GLY A 557 -1.01 -8.99 -15.14
CA GLY A 557 -1.70 -7.73 -15.38
C GLY A 557 -2.47 -7.20 -14.16
N LEU A 558 -2.59 -7.95 -13.05
CA LEU A 558 -3.27 -7.52 -11.83
C LEU A 558 -2.41 -6.49 -11.03
N THR A 559 -3.02 -5.76 -10.09
CA THR A 559 -2.34 -4.73 -9.27
C THR A 559 -1.90 -5.26 -7.91
N HIS A 560 -0.74 -4.76 -7.45
CA HIS A 560 -0.20 -5.02 -6.12
C HIS A 560 -1.21 -4.71 -5.01
N GLN A 561 -1.27 -5.59 -4.00
CA GLN A 561 -2.24 -5.52 -2.92
C GLN A 561 -1.56 -5.44 -1.56
N TYR A 562 -1.97 -4.47 -0.74
CA TYR A 562 -1.55 -4.39 0.66
C TYR A 562 -2.31 -5.39 1.55
N PHE A 563 -1.61 -6.05 2.47
CA PHE A 563 -2.15 -6.93 3.50
C PHE A 563 -1.57 -6.58 4.89
N VAL A 564 -0.58 -7.32 5.40
CA VAL A 564 -0.06 -7.10 6.77
C VAL A 564 1.09 -6.07 6.73
N ASP A 565 0.73 -4.84 6.35
CA ASP A 565 1.62 -3.68 6.14
C ASP A 565 1.81 -2.82 7.41
N GLY A 566 1.32 -3.28 8.56
CA GLY A 566 1.30 -2.49 9.80
C GLY A 566 2.45 -2.77 10.77
N PRO A 567 2.62 -1.90 11.78
CA PRO A 567 3.68 -2.01 12.77
C PRO A 567 3.47 -3.18 13.73
N ILE A 568 4.55 -3.88 14.05
CA ILE A 568 4.58 -4.97 15.04
C ILE A 568 5.15 -4.45 16.38
N SER A 569 4.53 -4.90 17.47
CA SER A 569 4.90 -4.61 18.86
C SER A 569 4.94 -5.91 19.64
N VAL A 570 6.04 -6.19 20.33
CA VAL A 570 6.18 -7.38 21.19
C VAL A 570 6.64 -6.93 22.57
N ALA A 571 5.97 -7.41 23.61
CA ALA A 571 6.29 -7.10 24.99
C ALA A 571 5.94 -8.25 25.93
N ASP A 572 6.72 -8.40 27.00
CA ASP A 572 6.33 -9.18 28.16
C ASP A 572 5.44 -8.31 29.07
N VAL A 573 4.24 -8.79 29.38
CA VAL A 573 3.20 -8.04 30.08
C VAL A 573 2.62 -8.87 31.22
N TRP A 574 2.17 -8.22 32.28
CA TRP A 574 1.45 -8.86 33.38
C TRP A 574 -0.06 -8.65 33.21
N VAL A 575 -0.81 -9.73 33.04
CA VAL A 575 -2.29 -9.73 32.89
C VAL A 575 -3.02 -10.19 34.16
N GLY A 576 -2.35 -10.14 35.31
CA GLY A 576 -2.95 -10.38 36.62
C GLY A 576 -3.79 -9.19 37.11
N THR A 577 -4.24 -9.25 38.36
CA THR A 577 -5.08 -8.23 38.99
C THR A 577 -4.48 -7.75 40.32
N GLY A 578 -4.87 -6.54 40.73
CA GLY A 578 -4.45 -5.93 42.01
C GLY A 578 -3.44 -4.79 41.85
N ASP A 579 -2.74 -4.48 42.94
CA ASP A 579 -1.81 -3.35 43.00
C ASP A 579 -0.42 -3.63 42.41
N GLY A 580 -0.12 -4.89 42.04
CA GLY A 580 1.16 -5.30 41.46
C GLY A 580 2.30 -5.50 42.46
N THR A 581 2.05 -5.47 43.77
CA THR A 581 3.10 -5.71 44.79
C THR A 581 3.45 -7.18 45.02
N ALA A 582 2.52 -8.08 44.67
CA ALA A 582 2.70 -9.52 44.63
C ALA A 582 2.11 -10.06 43.32
N LYS A 583 2.93 -10.68 42.47
CA LYS A 583 2.52 -11.23 41.17
C LYS A 583 2.77 -12.74 41.10
N SER A 584 2.09 -13.43 40.19
CA SER A 584 2.43 -14.82 39.82
C SER A 584 3.15 -14.88 38.48
N ALA A 585 4.09 -15.83 38.33
CA ALA A 585 4.82 -16.07 37.09
C ALA A 585 3.88 -16.59 35.97
N SER A 586 2.74 -17.17 36.35
CA SER A 586 1.66 -17.60 35.43
C SER A 586 0.97 -16.44 34.72
N ASP A 587 1.00 -15.25 35.31
CA ASP A 587 0.22 -14.08 34.86
C ASP A 587 1.01 -13.22 33.88
N TRP A 588 2.32 -13.48 33.78
CA TRP A 588 3.18 -12.91 32.77
C TRP A 588 2.99 -13.64 31.43
N LYS A 589 2.86 -12.86 30.35
CA LYS A 589 2.68 -13.30 28.97
C LYS A 589 3.59 -12.50 28.05
N THR A 590 4.09 -13.13 26.99
CA THR A 590 4.69 -12.40 25.87
C THR A 590 3.62 -12.21 24.80
N LEU A 591 3.12 -10.97 24.67
CA LEU A 591 2.15 -10.62 23.64
C LEU A 591 2.86 -10.06 22.41
N LEU A 592 2.40 -10.49 21.24
CA LEU A 592 2.66 -9.87 19.94
C LEU A 592 1.38 -9.19 19.50
N ILE A 593 1.45 -7.88 19.27
CA ILE A 593 0.36 -7.07 18.71
C ILE A 593 0.84 -6.52 17.37
N PHE A 594 0.04 -6.64 16.33
CA PHE A 594 0.33 -6.05 15.02
C PHE A 594 -0.90 -5.32 14.49
N GLY A 595 -0.65 -4.23 13.76
CA GLY A 595 -1.65 -3.59 12.92
C GLY A 595 -1.61 -4.13 11.48
N GLU A 596 -2.68 -3.93 10.73
CA GLU A 596 -2.76 -4.29 9.31
C GLU A 596 -2.24 -3.19 8.35
N GLY A 597 -1.84 -2.02 8.86
CA GLY A 597 -1.39 -0.90 8.02
C GLY A 597 -2.44 -0.51 6.98
N ARG A 598 -2.08 -0.60 5.69
CA ARG A 598 -2.97 -0.33 4.54
C ARG A 598 -3.84 -1.51 4.10
N GLY A 599 -3.59 -2.74 4.55
CA GLY A 599 -4.38 -3.88 4.09
C GLY A 599 -5.81 -3.87 4.62
N GLY A 600 -5.99 -3.42 5.87
CA GLY A 600 -7.29 -3.38 6.55
C GLY A 600 -8.24 -2.28 6.09
N THR A 601 -7.80 -1.28 5.31
CA THR A 601 -8.58 -0.06 5.00
C THR A 601 -10.00 -0.33 4.46
N SER A 602 -10.20 -1.36 3.64
CA SER A 602 -11.51 -1.70 3.07
C SER A 602 -12.35 -2.65 3.93
N THR A 603 -11.73 -3.42 4.84
CA THR A 603 -12.39 -4.45 5.67
C THR A 603 -12.28 -4.21 7.18
N LEU A 604 -12.02 -2.95 7.54
CA LEU A 604 -11.64 -2.48 8.88
C LEU A 604 -12.67 -2.75 9.99
N TRP A 605 -13.95 -2.86 9.63
CA TRP A 605 -15.08 -3.09 10.52
C TRP A 605 -15.91 -4.28 10.06
N SER A 606 -16.35 -5.10 11.02
CA SER A 606 -17.07 -6.36 10.80
C SER A 606 -18.40 -6.42 11.57
N SER A 607 -19.40 -7.11 11.02
CA SER A 607 -20.60 -7.48 11.78
C SER A 607 -20.37 -8.74 12.63
N SER A 608 -19.48 -9.64 12.20
CA SER A 608 -19.01 -10.78 13.00
C SER A 608 -18.03 -10.36 14.10
N ALA A 609 -18.20 -10.95 15.28
CA ALA A 609 -17.28 -10.77 16.41
C ALA A 609 -15.87 -11.36 16.17
N SER A 610 -15.74 -12.31 15.24
CA SER A 610 -14.46 -12.93 14.86
C SER A 610 -13.74 -12.21 13.72
N CYS A 611 -14.33 -11.14 13.16
CA CYS A 611 -13.83 -10.49 11.93
C CYS A 611 -13.78 -11.42 10.70
N ASP A 612 -14.56 -12.50 10.67
CA ASP A 612 -14.56 -13.50 9.60
C ASP A 612 -15.66 -13.30 8.54
N SER A 613 -16.55 -12.32 8.71
CA SER A 613 -17.63 -12.04 7.75
C SER A 613 -18.29 -10.67 7.92
N GLY A 614 -18.83 -10.15 6.82
CA GLY A 614 -19.65 -8.93 6.78
C GLY A 614 -18.85 -7.66 7.05
N PHE A 615 -18.13 -7.16 6.04
CA PHE A 615 -17.15 -6.09 6.20
C PHE A 615 -17.60 -4.71 5.70
N LYS A 616 -17.08 -3.65 6.33
CA LYS A 616 -17.09 -2.25 5.89
C LYS A 616 -15.81 -1.53 6.31
N ASN A 617 -15.53 -0.40 5.69
CA ASN A 617 -14.44 0.53 6.01
C ASN A 617 -14.80 1.57 7.11
N ILE A 618 -16.06 1.62 7.54
CA ILE A 618 -16.60 2.59 8.49
C ILE A 618 -17.43 1.86 9.55
N TYR A 619 -17.33 2.31 10.80
CA TYR A 619 -18.11 1.81 11.94
C TYR A 619 -19.62 2.05 11.77
N SER A 620 -20.44 1.08 12.19
CA SER A 620 -21.86 1.32 12.46
C SER A 620 -22.37 0.40 13.57
N SER A 621 -23.63 0.58 13.99
CA SER A 621 -24.32 -0.32 14.93
C SER A 621 -24.37 -1.78 14.44
N VAL A 622 -24.34 -1.99 13.12
CA VAL A 622 -24.23 -3.29 12.46
C VAL A 622 -22.77 -3.74 12.40
N TYR A 623 -21.88 -2.88 11.88
CA TYR A 623 -20.45 -3.14 11.70
C TYR A 623 -19.65 -2.60 12.89
N ARG A 624 -19.86 -3.22 14.06
CA ARG A 624 -19.34 -2.76 15.36
C ARG A 624 -17.98 -3.32 15.75
N ASN A 625 -17.46 -4.28 15.00
CA ASN A 625 -16.26 -5.02 15.37
C ASN A 625 -15.05 -4.48 14.59
N TYR A 626 -14.19 -3.71 15.24
CA TYR A 626 -12.94 -3.25 14.63
C TYR A 626 -11.95 -4.42 14.46
N CYS A 627 -11.32 -4.49 13.29
CA CYS A 627 -10.46 -5.60 12.87
C CYS A 627 -8.99 -5.17 12.63
N GLY A 628 -8.65 -3.88 12.70
CA GLY A 628 -7.34 -3.39 12.27
C GLY A 628 -6.12 -3.80 13.11
N TYR A 629 -6.30 -4.31 14.33
CA TYR A 629 -5.20 -4.82 15.18
C TYR A 629 -5.58 -6.13 15.86
N HIS A 630 -4.62 -7.05 15.90
CA HIS A 630 -4.75 -8.38 16.52
C HIS A 630 -3.64 -8.62 17.53
N ALA A 631 -3.95 -9.31 18.61
CA ALA A 631 -3.01 -9.72 19.65
C ALA A 631 -2.93 -11.25 19.78
N LEU A 632 -1.71 -11.76 19.72
CA LEU A 632 -1.36 -13.16 19.91
C LEU A 632 -0.50 -13.30 21.17
N ASP A 633 -0.80 -14.28 22.02
CA ASP A 633 0.11 -14.75 23.07
C ASP A 633 1.11 -15.74 22.45
N ILE A 634 2.37 -15.33 22.45
CA ILE A 634 3.51 -16.09 21.92
C ILE A 634 4.49 -16.47 23.04
N THR A 635 4.00 -16.59 24.28
CA THR A 635 4.80 -17.04 25.43
C THR A 635 5.54 -18.34 25.09
N ASN A 636 4.85 -19.27 24.43
CA ASN A 636 5.45 -20.35 23.64
C ASN A 636 5.52 -19.95 22.15
N THR A 637 6.71 -19.65 21.65
CA THR A 637 6.93 -19.14 20.29
C THR A 637 6.61 -20.13 19.18
N TYR A 638 6.41 -21.42 19.47
CA TYR A 638 5.97 -22.43 18.50
C TYR A 638 4.45 -22.66 18.47
N SER A 639 3.70 -22.13 19.44
CA SER A 639 2.27 -22.40 19.60
C SER A 639 1.55 -21.10 19.99
N PRO A 640 1.33 -20.19 19.02
CA PRO A 640 0.64 -18.93 19.27
C PRO A 640 -0.81 -19.19 19.70
N ALA A 641 -1.33 -18.37 20.60
CA ALA A 641 -2.74 -18.37 20.99
C ALA A 641 -3.35 -17.00 20.68
N TYR A 642 -4.46 -16.96 19.94
CA TYR A 642 -5.20 -15.71 19.74
C TYR A 642 -5.73 -15.20 21.09
N ARG A 643 -5.59 -13.90 21.34
CA ARG A 643 -6.06 -13.26 22.58
C ARG A 643 -7.23 -12.33 22.33
N TRP A 644 -7.02 -11.27 21.56
CA TRP A 644 -8.02 -10.23 21.35
C TRP A 644 -7.72 -9.40 20.10
N ARG A 645 -8.71 -8.61 19.72
CA ARG A 645 -8.61 -7.45 18.84
C ARG A 645 -9.15 -6.24 19.61
N ILE A 646 -8.78 -5.03 19.19
CA ILE A 646 -9.23 -3.82 19.90
C ILE A 646 -10.76 -3.74 19.89
N SER A 647 -11.35 -3.57 21.07
CA SER A 647 -12.78 -3.63 21.33
C SER A 647 -13.26 -2.29 21.93
N PRO A 648 -13.56 -1.30 21.09
CA PRO A 648 -14.02 0.02 21.50
C PRO A 648 -15.50 0.01 21.93
N SER A 649 -15.90 0.97 22.78
CA SER A 649 -17.32 1.29 22.97
C SER A 649 -17.90 2.06 21.78
N ALA A 650 -19.22 2.16 21.71
CA ALA A 650 -19.92 2.83 20.60
C ALA A 650 -19.56 4.32 20.42
N GLY A 651 -19.15 5.01 21.49
CA GLY A 651 -18.68 6.41 21.43
C GLY A 651 -17.21 6.54 21.01
N GLN A 652 -16.41 5.49 21.19
CA GLN A 652 -14.99 5.44 20.85
C GLN A 652 -14.76 4.96 19.41
N ALA A 653 -15.61 4.04 18.95
CA ALA A 653 -15.47 3.37 17.66
C ALA A 653 -15.34 4.30 16.43
N PRO A 654 -16.09 5.41 16.29
CA PRO A 654 -15.99 6.29 15.12
C PRO A 654 -14.59 6.90 14.88
N TYR A 655 -13.77 6.98 15.92
CA TYR A 655 -12.45 7.63 15.88
C TYR A 655 -11.29 6.70 15.51
N LEU A 656 -11.55 5.39 15.35
CA LEU A 656 -10.56 4.42 14.86
C LEU A 656 -10.57 4.34 13.33
N GLY A 657 -9.44 4.68 12.72
CA GLY A 657 -9.14 4.58 11.29
C GLY A 657 -8.08 3.51 11.00
N ASP A 658 -7.30 3.73 9.94
CA ASP A 658 -6.37 2.71 9.44
C ASP A 658 -5.23 2.44 10.43
N PRO A 659 -4.89 1.17 10.71
CA PRO A 659 -4.04 0.76 11.84
C PRO A 659 -2.53 0.97 11.59
N TRP A 660 -2.14 2.24 11.45
CA TRP A 660 -0.75 2.67 11.18
C TRP A 660 0.04 3.02 12.45
N SER A 661 -0.64 3.28 13.58
CA SER A 661 0.00 3.66 14.85
C SER A 661 0.61 2.44 15.53
N LYS A 662 1.91 2.48 15.85
CA LYS A 662 2.52 1.41 16.65
C LYS A 662 2.00 1.44 18.09
N MET A 663 1.55 0.29 18.58
CA MET A 663 1.09 0.14 19.97
C MET A 663 2.27 0.15 20.94
N MET A 664 2.37 1.21 21.73
CA MET A 664 3.39 1.30 22.79
C MET A 664 2.86 0.64 24.05
N VAL A 665 3.56 -0.41 24.52
CA VAL A 665 3.13 -1.24 25.65
C VAL A 665 3.85 -0.82 26.93
N HIS A 666 3.11 -0.31 27.91
CA HIS A 666 3.62 0.10 29.22
C HIS A 666 2.57 -0.16 30.32
N ARG A 667 2.86 0.25 31.56
CA ARG A 667 1.95 0.14 32.70
C ARG A 667 1.45 1.51 33.17
N VAL A 668 0.20 1.54 33.62
CA VAL A 668 -0.48 2.70 34.23
C VAL A 668 -1.08 2.32 35.57
N LYS A 669 -1.30 3.32 36.41
CA LYS A 669 -1.94 3.18 37.71
C LYS A 669 -3.38 3.72 37.62
N VAL A 670 -4.34 2.93 38.05
CA VAL A 670 -5.77 3.30 38.06
C VAL A 670 -6.38 2.85 39.39
N ASN A 671 -6.81 3.81 40.21
CA ASN A 671 -7.38 3.57 41.54
C ASN A 671 -6.52 2.60 42.37
N GLY A 672 -5.25 2.95 42.53
CA GLY A 672 -4.21 2.17 43.23
C GLY A 672 -3.71 0.91 42.49
N SER A 673 -4.46 0.41 41.50
CA SER A 673 -4.18 -0.85 40.82
C SER A 673 -3.22 -0.67 39.63
N GLU A 674 -2.35 -1.64 39.40
CA GLU A 674 -1.50 -1.67 38.20
C GLU A 674 -2.27 -2.27 37.02
N LYS A 675 -2.21 -1.62 35.84
CA LYS A 675 -2.73 -2.17 34.58
C LYS A 675 -1.69 -2.06 33.48
N TRP A 676 -1.54 -3.12 32.69
CA TRP A 676 -0.74 -3.12 31.47
C TRP A 676 -1.59 -2.71 30.28
N VAL A 677 -1.15 -1.68 29.56
CA VAL A 677 -1.92 -1.01 28.52
C VAL A 677 -1.09 -0.74 27.26
N GLY A 678 -1.76 -0.75 26.12
CA GLY A 678 -1.25 -0.33 24.83
C GLY A 678 -1.73 1.07 24.49
N PHE A 679 -0.81 1.97 24.16
CA PHE A 679 -1.11 3.32 23.70
C PHE A 679 -1.04 3.39 22.17
N ILE A 680 -2.08 3.92 21.53
CA ILE A 680 -2.12 4.18 20.07
C ILE A 680 -2.77 5.53 19.77
N GLY A 681 -2.34 6.16 18.67
CA GLY A 681 -3.17 7.12 17.96
C GLY A 681 -4.32 6.41 17.22
N GLY A 682 -5.33 7.17 16.81
CA GLY A 682 -6.53 6.63 16.16
C GLY A 682 -6.29 6.03 14.78
N GLY A 683 -5.08 6.16 14.23
CA GLY A 683 -4.71 5.61 12.93
C GLY A 683 -4.71 6.67 11.83
N ASN A 684 -4.50 6.23 10.60
CA ASN A 684 -4.44 7.09 9.43
C ASN A 684 -5.83 7.34 8.83
N ASN A 685 -6.05 8.59 8.41
CA ASN A 685 -7.18 9.02 7.59
C ASN A 685 -6.85 10.42 7.03
N LEU A 686 -6.90 10.59 5.71
CA LEU A 686 -6.46 11.84 5.07
C LEU A 686 -7.49 12.97 5.17
N SER A 687 -8.76 12.67 5.46
CA SER A 687 -9.81 13.69 5.60
C SER A 687 -9.61 14.55 6.86
N SER A 688 -10.06 15.81 6.84
CA SER A 688 -9.98 16.74 7.98
C SER A 688 -11.35 17.09 8.55
N CYS A 689 -11.48 17.18 9.87
CA CYS A 689 -12.70 17.63 10.54
C CYS A 689 -12.75 19.14 10.72
N THR A 690 -13.10 19.88 9.68
CA THR A 690 -13.22 21.35 9.76
C THR A 690 -14.66 21.87 9.59
N GLY A 691 -15.65 20.98 9.56
CA GLY A 691 -17.06 21.30 9.38
C GLY A 691 -17.99 20.23 9.97
N GLY A 692 -19.29 20.49 9.99
CA GLY A 692 -20.28 19.53 10.49
C GLY A 692 -20.41 18.30 9.57
N GLY A 693 -20.64 17.12 10.16
CA GLY A 693 -20.75 15.85 9.42
C GLY A 693 -19.42 15.28 8.91
N CYS A 694 -18.28 15.81 9.35
CA CYS A 694 -16.96 15.35 8.94
C CYS A 694 -16.65 13.91 9.40
N ASP A 695 -15.80 13.23 8.62
CA ASP A 695 -15.29 11.90 8.92
C ASP A 695 -14.36 11.92 10.16
N LEU A 696 -14.72 11.14 11.17
CA LEU A 696 -14.09 11.14 12.49
C LEU A 696 -12.89 10.17 12.60
N ARG A 697 -12.70 9.27 11.62
CA ARG A 697 -11.69 8.20 11.71
C ARG A 697 -10.29 8.79 11.85
N GLY A 698 -9.47 8.18 12.71
CA GLY A 698 -8.11 8.62 13.01
C GLY A 698 -8.00 9.74 14.06
N LYS A 699 -9.09 10.42 14.41
CA LYS A 699 -9.09 11.65 15.23
C LYS A 699 -9.26 11.36 16.72
N GLY A 700 -8.34 10.56 17.23
CA GLY A 700 -8.30 10.21 18.64
C GLY A 700 -6.97 9.64 19.09
N PHE A 701 -6.86 9.44 20.39
CA PHE A 701 -5.83 8.69 21.08
C PHE A 701 -6.49 7.70 22.02
N PHE A 702 -5.95 6.50 22.13
CA PHE A 702 -6.58 5.40 22.85
C PHE A 702 -5.60 4.68 23.77
N VAL A 703 -6.11 4.28 24.94
CA VAL A 703 -5.46 3.42 25.91
C VAL A 703 -6.21 2.09 25.94
N VAL A 704 -5.57 1.04 25.45
CA VAL A 704 -6.14 -0.30 25.31
C VAL A 704 -5.66 -1.19 26.45
N ASN A 705 -6.57 -1.89 27.13
CA ASN A 705 -6.23 -2.87 28.16
C ASN A 705 -5.65 -4.15 27.51
N LEU A 706 -4.44 -4.56 27.90
CA LEU A 706 -3.76 -5.69 27.26
C LEU A 706 -4.24 -7.07 27.73
N SER A 707 -5.09 -7.16 28.76
CA SER A 707 -5.71 -8.43 29.16
C SER A 707 -6.79 -8.90 28.18
N ASP A 708 -7.53 -7.98 27.55
CA ASP A 708 -8.77 -8.27 26.81
C ASP A 708 -8.99 -7.43 25.54
N GLY A 709 -8.15 -6.42 25.27
CA GLY A 709 -8.29 -5.54 24.11
C GLY A 709 -9.35 -4.46 24.25
N SER A 710 -10.01 -4.32 25.41
CA SER A 710 -10.98 -3.24 25.65
C SER A 710 -10.31 -1.86 25.70
N VAL A 711 -11.01 -0.83 25.23
CA VAL A 711 -10.51 0.55 25.35
C VAL A 711 -10.80 1.09 26.76
N LEU A 712 -9.75 1.22 27.57
CA LEU A 712 -9.79 1.70 28.94
C LEU A 712 -10.06 3.22 29.02
N TRP A 713 -9.49 3.98 28.09
CA TRP A 713 -9.66 5.44 28.00
C TRP A 713 -9.38 5.92 26.57
N SER A 714 -9.91 7.09 26.23
CA SER A 714 -9.73 7.75 24.94
C SER A 714 -9.78 9.26 25.08
N TYR A 715 -9.07 9.97 24.22
CA TYR A 715 -9.20 11.42 24.03
C TYR A 715 -9.30 11.71 22.53
N THR A 716 -10.39 12.36 22.13
CA THR A 716 -10.89 12.39 20.74
C THR A 716 -11.33 13.79 20.34
N GLN A 717 -11.76 13.96 19.08
CA GLN A 717 -12.33 15.22 18.62
C GLN A 717 -13.60 15.65 19.39
N ALA A 718 -14.36 14.72 19.99
CA ALA A 718 -15.46 15.06 20.90
C ALA A 718 -14.99 15.71 22.21
N ASP A 719 -13.81 15.31 22.70
CA ASP A 719 -13.19 15.89 23.91
C ASP A 719 -12.52 17.23 23.60
N ASN A 720 -12.05 17.42 22.36
CA ASN A 720 -11.47 18.67 21.88
C ASN A 720 -11.65 18.86 20.37
N GLY A 721 -12.55 19.78 20.00
CA GLY A 721 -12.88 20.13 18.61
C GLY A 721 -11.74 20.80 17.81
N SER A 722 -10.52 20.87 18.34
CA SER A 722 -9.31 21.21 17.59
C SER A 722 -8.59 19.97 17.01
N MET A 723 -8.99 18.75 17.41
CA MET A 723 -8.42 17.48 16.91
C MET A 723 -8.96 17.12 15.53
N ASN A 724 -8.64 17.98 14.57
CA ASN A 724 -9.25 17.94 13.24
C ASN A 724 -8.50 17.03 12.26
N TYR A 725 -7.33 16.54 12.64
CA TYR A 725 -6.45 15.71 11.82
C TYR A 725 -6.22 14.34 12.47
N ALA A 726 -5.94 13.33 11.65
CA ALA A 726 -5.72 11.98 12.13
C ALA A 726 -4.36 11.84 12.85
N LEU A 727 -4.27 10.88 13.77
CA LEU A 727 -3.07 10.56 14.55
C LEU A 727 -2.52 9.17 14.14
N PRO A 728 -1.78 9.08 13.01
CA PRO A 728 -1.26 7.81 12.50
C PRO A 728 0.08 7.41 13.14
N GLY A 729 0.78 8.37 13.76
CA GLY A 729 2.13 8.16 14.26
C GLY A 729 2.19 7.32 15.53
N THR A 730 3.41 6.94 15.92
CA THR A 730 3.65 6.28 17.21
C THR A 730 3.71 7.32 18.32
N ALA A 731 3.12 7.04 19.48
CA ALA A 731 3.21 7.93 20.64
C ALA A 731 4.56 7.82 21.36
N ALA A 732 5.11 8.95 21.79
CA ALA A 732 6.21 9.01 22.73
C ALA A 732 5.66 8.86 24.16
N ILE A 733 6.03 7.80 24.85
CA ILE A 733 5.52 7.46 26.19
C ILE A 733 6.55 7.83 27.26
N VAL A 734 6.11 8.52 28.32
CA VAL A 734 7.01 9.16 29.30
C VAL A 734 6.59 8.83 30.73
N ASP A 735 7.53 8.26 31.47
CA ASP A 735 7.59 8.22 32.93
C ASP A 735 8.36 9.48 33.41
N SER A 736 7.64 10.41 34.05
CA SER A 736 8.13 11.76 34.37
C SER A 736 8.71 11.88 35.78
N ASP A 737 8.26 11.05 36.73
CA ASP A 737 8.76 11.02 38.12
C ASP A 737 9.59 9.78 38.50
N SER A 738 9.65 8.78 37.62
CA SER A 738 10.38 7.51 37.78
C SER A 738 9.81 6.55 38.83
N ASP A 739 8.51 6.63 39.11
CA ASP A 739 7.78 5.60 39.88
C ASP A 739 7.53 4.29 39.10
N GLY A 740 7.80 4.30 37.79
CA GLY A 740 7.68 3.17 36.88
C GLY A 740 6.36 3.11 36.11
N PHE A 741 5.46 4.08 36.27
CA PHE A 741 4.21 4.20 35.52
C PHE A 741 4.29 5.33 34.49
N VAL A 742 3.34 5.34 33.55
CA VAL A 742 3.27 6.38 32.51
C VAL A 742 2.49 7.59 33.03
N ASP A 743 3.12 8.76 33.00
CA ASP A 743 2.53 10.05 33.37
C ASP A 743 2.03 10.84 32.16
N LEU A 744 2.76 10.73 31.04
CA LEU A 744 2.60 11.59 29.88
C LEU A 744 2.76 10.80 28.57
N ALA A 745 2.01 11.19 27.55
CA ALA A 745 2.24 10.75 26.18
C ALA A 745 2.18 11.93 25.20
N TYR A 746 3.05 11.91 24.18
CA TYR A 746 3.08 12.91 23.11
C TYR A 746 2.94 12.26 21.75
N ILE A 747 2.11 12.81 20.87
CA ILE A 747 1.83 12.24 19.54
C ILE A 747 1.52 13.34 18.53
N GLY A 748 2.02 13.18 17.30
CA GLY A 748 1.74 14.10 16.20
C GLY A 748 0.49 13.74 15.40
N ASP A 749 -0.09 14.74 14.74
CA ASP A 749 -1.18 14.56 13.79
C ASP A 749 -0.80 14.92 12.33
N LEU A 750 -1.67 14.55 11.38
CA LEU A 750 -1.52 14.92 9.97
C LEU A 750 -1.67 16.44 9.69
N GLY A 751 -2.09 17.22 10.69
CA GLY A 751 -2.02 18.67 10.61
C GLY A 751 -0.58 19.17 10.78
N GLY A 752 0.24 18.47 11.54
CA GLY A 752 1.53 18.97 12.02
C GLY A 752 1.47 19.53 13.44
N ASN A 753 0.37 19.29 14.18
CA ASN A 753 0.27 19.62 15.60
C ASN A 753 0.86 18.51 16.46
N ILE A 754 1.28 18.83 17.69
CA ILE A 754 1.64 17.85 18.71
C ILE A 754 0.61 17.89 19.84
N TRP A 755 0.06 16.72 20.14
CA TRP A 755 -0.87 16.47 21.24
C TRP A 755 -0.14 15.89 22.44
N ARG A 756 -0.64 16.23 23.64
CA ARG A 756 -0.13 15.80 24.95
C ARG A 756 -1.27 15.20 25.77
N MET A 757 -1.08 13.98 26.24
CA MET A 757 -1.97 13.29 27.18
C MET A 757 -1.31 13.25 28.56
N LYS A 758 -2.09 13.43 29.63
CA LYS A 758 -1.70 13.32 31.04
C LYS A 758 -2.46 12.17 31.70
N PHE A 759 -1.73 11.36 32.46
CA PHE A 759 -2.20 10.26 33.27
C PHE A 759 -1.86 10.51 34.76
N CYS A 760 -2.11 9.51 35.62
CA CYS A 760 -1.83 9.57 37.05
C CYS A 760 -0.34 9.48 37.37
N SER A 761 0.21 10.51 38.02
CA SER A 761 1.58 10.52 38.57
C SER A 761 1.64 10.07 40.03
N ALA A 762 2.84 9.85 40.57
CA ALA A 762 3.01 9.51 41.98
C ALA A 762 2.44 10.58 42.92
N ALA A 763 2.49 11.86 42.49
CA ALA A 763 1.95 13.00 43.24
C ALA A 763 0.41 13.01 43.32
N ASP A 764 -0.29 12.44 42.34
CA ASP A 764 -1.76 12.36 42.32
C ASP A 764 -2.30 11.25 43.26
N GLY A 765 -1.42 10.41 43.81
CA GLY A 765 -1.75 9.42 44.84
C GLY A 765 -2.49 8.17 44.36
N PRO A 766 -3.00 7.32 45.27
CA PRO A 766 -3.69 6.08 44.92
C PRO A 766 -5.14 6.31 44.43
N SER A 767 -5.76 7.44 44.78
CA SER A 767 -7.15 7.77 44.41
C SER A 767 -7.33 8.20 42.95
N CYS A 768 -6.25 8.47 42.22
CA CYS A 768 -6.31 8.90 40.82
C CYS A 768 -6.87 7.80 39.90
N THR A 769 -7.81 8.18 39.04
CA THR A 769 -8.61 7.31 38.16
C THR A 769 -8.49 7.72 36.69
N THR A 770 -9.14 6.98 35.79
CA THR A 770 -9.27 7.39 34.38
C THR A 770 -10.10 8.66 34.16
N GLY A 771 -10.86 9.12 35.17
CA GLY A 771 -11.57 10.40 35.13
C GLY A 771 -10.66 11.62 35.38
N ASP A 772 -9.48 11.39 35.95
CA ASP A 772 -8.47 12.42 36.23
C ASP A 772 -7.45 12.56 35.08
N TRP A 773 -7.55 11.67 34.08
CA TRP A 773 -6.74 11.70 32.86
C TRP A 773 -7.27 12.73 31.88
N GLY A 774 -6.39 13.38 31.14
CA GLY A 774 -6.77 14.47 30.23
C GLY A 774 -5.86 14.60 29.03
N GLY A 775 -6.36 15.26 27.98
CA GLY A 775 -5.59 15.61 26.80
C GLY A 775 -5.55 17.13 26.58
N SER A 776 -4.55 17.58 25.82
CA SER A 776 -4.35 18.97 25.43
C SER A 776 -3.44 19.06 24.21
N MET A 777 -3.41 20.20 23.52
CA MET A 777 -2.44 20.44 22.46
C MET A 777 -1.15 21.01 23.07
N LEU A 778 0.01 20.41 22.79
CA LEU A 778 1.31 20.98 23.16
C LEU A 778 1.75 22.04 22.16
N PHE A 779 1.58 21.75 20.86
CA PHE A 779 2.03 22.64 19.78
C PHE A 779 0.97 22.73 18.69
N ALA A 780 0.53 23.95 18.40
CA ALA A 780 -0.33 24.28 17.27
C ALA A 780 0.54 24.74 16.09
N ARG A 781 0.28 24.18 14.90
CA ARG A 781 1.06 24.48 13.69
C ARG A 781 0.94 25.93 13.22
N ASP A 782 1.94 26.37 12.46
CA ASP A 782 1.79 27.48 11.51
C ASP A 782 1.20 26.98 10.18
N SER A 783 0.68 27.89 9.35
CA SER A 783 0.39 27.60 7.94
C SER A 783 1.67 27.22 7.17
N GLY A 784 1.62 26.16 6.36
CA GLY A 784 2.73 25.77 5.47
C GLY A 784 3.80 24.87 6.10
N THR A 785 3.51 24.21 7.22
CA THR A 785 4.31 23.08 7.75
C THR A 785 3.61 21.75 7.40
N GLY A 786 4.36 20.69 7.08
CA GLY A 786 3.84 19.37 6.73
C GLY A 786 3.34 18.52 7.92
N PRO A 787 2.83 17.30 7.64
CA PRO A 787 2.28 16.38 8.64
C PRO A 787 3.35 15.77 9.56
N VAL A 788 2.93 15.16 10.67
CA VAL A 788 3.82 14.36 11.55
C VAL A 788 3.40 12.89 11.52
N TYR A 789 4.25 12.06 10.89
CA TYR A 789 4.05 10.60 10.82
C TYR A 789 4.91 9.79 11.80
N ASP A 790 6.11 10.28 12.15
CA ASP A 790 7.04 9.55 13.01
C ASP A 790 6.89 9.93 14.48
N ALA A 791 7.35 9.04 15.37
CA ALA A 791 7.24 9.25 16.81
C ALA A 791 8.01 10.51 17.25
N PRO A 792 7.41 11.41 18.06
CA PRO A 792 8.18 12.39 18.81
C PRO A 792 9.20 11.69 19.70
N ALA A 793 10.25 12.40 20.09
CA ALA A 793 11.17 11.96 21.13
C ALA A 793 11.18 12.93 22.29
N VAL A 794 11.40 12.42 23.49
CA VAL A 794 11.35 13.21 24.72
C VAL A 794 12.65 13.04 25.50
N ALA A 795 13.15 14.14 26.06
CA ALA A 795 14.28 14.14 26.98
C ALA A 795 14.03 15.11 28.15
N LYS A 796 14.59 14.82 29.32
CA LYS A 796 14.66 15.78 30.44
C LYS A 796 15.96 16.57 30.33
N ASP A 797 15.91 17.90 30.52
CA ASP A 797 17.12 18.71 30.67
C ASP A 797 17.68 18.68 32.10
N ALA A 798 18.81 19.36 32.32
CA ALA A 798 19.49 19.41 33.61
C ALA A 798 18.70 20.13 34.72
N TYR A 799 17.61 20.81 34.38
CA TYR A 799 16.68 21.47 35.31
C TYR A 799 15.38 20.69 35.50
N GLY A 800 15.23 19.53 34.83
CA GLY A 800 14.06 18.67 34.90
C GLY A 800 12.93 19.01 33.92
N ASN A 801 13.11 19.99 33.03
CA ASN A 801 12.09 20.31 32.03
C ASN A 801 12.04 19.21 30.96
N LEU A 802 10.85 18.86 30.50
CA LEU A 802 10.66 17.96 29.37
C LEU A 802 10.81 18.72 28.06
N TRP A 803 11.60 18.17 27.16
CA TRP A 803 11.79 18.63 25.79
C TRP A 803 11.22 17.61 24.83
N VAL A 804 10.33 18.04 23.94
CA VAL A 804 9.71 17.22 22.90
C VAL A 804 10.29 17.60 21.55
N TYR A 805 10.80 16.62 20.82
CA TYR A 805 11.51 16.77 19.54
C TYR A 805 10.76 16.02 18.44
N TRP A 806 10.55 16.64 17.28
CA TRP A 806 9.95 15.97 16.13
C TRP A 806 10.35 16.64 14.81
N GLY A 807 10.25 15.89 13.71
CA GLY A 807 10.30 16.43 12.36
C GLY A 807 8.92 16.39 11.70
N THR A 808 8.71 17.25 10.73
CA THR A 808 7.55 17.19 9.83
C THR A 808 7.97 16.65 8.45
N GLY A 809 7.01 16.10 7.71
CA GLY A 809 7.20 15.61 6.35
C GLY A 809 6.22 14.51 5.98
N ASP A 810 5.79 14.49 4.73
CA ASP A 810 4.84 13.49 4.24
C ASP A 810 5.53 12.13 3.98
N LYS A 811 5.05 11.10 4.68
CA LYS A 811 5.53 9.71 4.56
C LYS A 811 4.71 8.88 3.58
N ALA A 812 3.49 9.32 3.25
CA ALA A 812 2.70 8.74 2.18
C ALA A 812 3.18 9.24 0.80
N GLU A 813 3.63 10.50 0.72
CA GLU A 813 4.06 11.17 -0.50
C GLU A 813 5.44 11.87 -0.39
N PRO A 814 6.54 11.15 -0.11
CA PRO A 814 7.85 11.74 0.21
C PRO A 814 8.56 12.50 -0.94
N ILE A 815 7.89 12.69 -2.08
CA ILE A 815 8.39 13.38 -3.27
C ILE A 815 7.54 14.61 -3.64
N VAL A 816 6.42 14.86 -2.95
CA VAL A 816 5.64 16.09 -3.13
C VAL A 816 6.42 17.25 -2.53
N VAL A 817 7.11 17.99 -3.40
CA VAL A 817 7.66 19.31 -3.09
C VAL A 817 6.48 20.29 -3.06
N GLY A 818 5.76 20.30 -1.94
CA GLY A 818 4.76 21.31 -1.64
C GLY A 818 5.40 22.71 -1.53
N SER A 819 4.56 23.75 -1.51
CA SER A 819 5.00 25.11 -1.19
C SER A 819 5.31 25.33 0.31
N GLY A 820 5.15 24.28 1.13
CA GLY A 820 5.48 24.27 2.55
C GLY A 820 6.98 24.16 2.82
N THR A 821 7.40 24.52 4.03
CA THR A 821 8.76 24.32 4.51
C THR A 821 8.72 23.27 5.62
N GLU A 822 9.31 22.10 5.36
CA GLU A 822 9.45 21.09 6.40
C GLU A 822 10.41 21.57 7.50
N ARG A 823 10.12 21.16 8.73
CA ARG A 823 10.81 21.67 9.91
C ARG A 823 11.15 20.58 10.89
N PHE A 824 12.25 20.80 11.59
CA PHE A 824 12.58 20.07 12.80
C PHE A 824 12.38 20.96 14.02
N TYR A 825 11.62 20.49 15.00
CA TYR A 825 11.20 21.24 16.18
C TYR A 825 11.78 20.64 17.47
N ALA A 826 12.01 21.51 18.46
CA ALA A 826 12.32 21.16 19.83
C ALA A 826 11.58 22.11 20.77
N VAL A 827 10.60 21.60 21.53
CA VAL A 827 9.71 22.42 22.38
C VAL A 827 9.77 21.97 23.82
N LYS A 828 9.91 22.93 24.74
CA LYS A 828 9.86 22.73 26.18
C LYS A 828 8.41 22.65 26.67
N ASP A 829 8.08 21.56 27.34
CA ASP A 829 6.84 21.39 28.08
C ASP A 829 7.08 21.63 29.58
N VAL A 830 7.14 22.91 29.96
CA VAL A 830 7.43 23.36 31.34
C VAL A 830 6.24 23.30 32.28
N ASP A 831 5.04 23.56 31.77
CA ASP A 831 3.81 23.75 32.56
C ASP A 831 2.77 22.64 32.34
N ARG A 832 3.01 21.74 31.38
CA ARG A 832 2.14 20.58 31.05
C ARG A 832 0.69 20.99 30.74
N THR A 833 0.46 22.26 30.40
CA THR A 833 -0.87 22.84 30.23
C THR A 833 -0.96 23.77 29.02
N SER A 834 0.02 24.65 28.80
CA SER A 834 -0.01 25.59 27.67
C SER A 834 0.16 24.91 26.32
N THR A 835 -0.52 25.46 25.31
CA THR A 835 -0.22 25.26 23.89
C THR A 835 0.85 26.27 23.44
N ARG A 836 1.79 25.84 22.61
CA ARG A 836 2.83 26.67 21.98
C ARG A 836 2.57 26.84 20.47
N GLN A 837 3.11 27.89 19.88
CA GLN A 837 3.16 28.16 18.44
C GLN A 837 4.59 28.53 18.03
N ALA A 838 4.91 28.65 16.74
CA ALA A 838 6.28 29.01 16.34
C ALA A 838 6.72 30.41 16.80
N GLY A 839 5.76 31.29 17.12
CA GLY A 839 6.03 32.57 17.79
C GLY A 839 6.72 32.42 19.16
N ASP A 840 6.49 31.30 19.86
CA ASP A 840 7.13 30.98 21.14
C ASP A 840 8.54 30.37 20.98
N LEU A 841 8.94 30.06 19.74
CA LEU A 841 10.18 29.35 19.42
C LEU A 841 11.20 30.26 18.72
N GLU A 842 12.47 29.86 18.72
CA GLU A 842 13.54 30.53 17.98
C GLU A 842 13.87 29.77 16.68
N ASN A 843 13.98 30.48 15.56
CA ASN A 843 14.47 29.88 14.31
C ASN A 843 16.00 29.81 14.33
N ILE A 844 16.56 28.60 14.41
CA ILE A 844 18.00 28.38 14.51
C ILE A 844 18.61 27.81 13.22
N THR A 845 17.93 27.91 12.07
CA THR A 845 18.37 27.31 10.79
C THR A 845 19.81 27.64 10.40
N GLY A 846 20.31 28.83 10.77
CA GLY A 846 21.70 29.26 10.55
C GLY A 846 22.49 29.57 11.83
N THR A 847 21.98 29.22 13.01
CA THR A 847 22.55 29.63 14.31
C THR A 847 22.57 28.47 15.31
N THR A 848 22.96 28.75 16.56
CA THR A 848 22.94 27.77 17.65
C THR A 848 21.99 28.25 18.73
N TYR A 849 21.03 27.40 19.14
CA TYR A 849 20.13 27.74 20.23
C TYR A 849 20.89 28.08 21.52
N THR A 850 20.48 29.16 22.17
CA THR A 850 20.89 29.53 23.52
C THR A 850 19.62 29.73 24.34
N ASP A 851 19.58 29.17 25.54
CA ASP A 851 18.36 29.22 26.35
C ASP A 851 17.97 30.66 26.72
N ASN A 852 16.68 30.97 26.59
CA ASN A 852 16.11 32.30 26.67
C ASN A 852 14.77 32.24 27.40
N ALA A 853 14.63 33.03 28.48
CA ALA A 853 13.42 33.06 29.30
C ALA A 853 12.14 33.47 28.52
N SER A 854 12.26 34.12 27.36
CA SER A 854 11.13 34.48 26.49
C SER A 854 10.82 33.46 25.38
N LYS A 855 11.52 32.31 25.32
CA LYS A 855 11.35 31.31 24.26
C LYS A 855 11.27 29.89 24.81
N SER A 856 10.22 29.18 24.44
CA SER A 856 9.91 27.82 24.90
C SER A 856 10.51 26.74 24.00
N GLY A 857 11.58 27.04 23.26
CA GLY A 857 12.27 26.09 22.38
C GLY A 857 12.74 26.71 21.07
N TRP A 858 12.96 25.87 20.06
CA TRP A 858 13.53 26.24 18.77
C TRP A 858 13.04 25.37 17.61
N TYR A 859 13.28 25.83 16.38
CA TYR A 859 13.07 25.04 15.17
C TYR A 859 14.13 25.32 14.09
N ILE A 860 14.30 24.37 13.18
CA ILE A 860 15.14 24.44 11.98
C ILE A 860 14.25 24.24 10.76
N ASN A 861 14.39 25.09 9.74
CA ASN A 861 13.81 24.87 8.41
C ASN A 861 14.70 23.88 7.64
N LEU A 862 14.12 22.80 7.14
CA LEU A 862 14.77 21.85 6.23
C LEU A 862 14.66 22.43 4.82
N THR A 863 15.80 22.78 4.20
CA THR A 863 15.84 23.57 2.96
C THR A 863 16.26 22.77 1.72
N GLY A 864 16.51 21.47 1.86
CA GLY A 864 16.71 20.56 0.75
C GLY A 864 15.41 20.08 0.10
N ALA A 865 15.46 19.78 -1.20
CA ALA A 865 14.33 19.24 -1.95
C ALA A 865 13.94 17.85 -1.41
N GLY A 866 12.85 17.79 -0.63
CA GLY A 866 12.38 16.56 0.02
C GLY A 866 13.20 16.13 1.23
N GLU A 867 13.88 17.04 1.94
CA GLU A 867 14.53 16.70 3.21
C GLU A 867 13.49 16.46 4.33
N SER A 868 13.16 15.20 4.57
CA SER A 868 12.37 14.75 5.72
C SER A 868 13.25 14.09 6.78
N ALA A 869 12.83 14.19 8.05
CA ALA A 869 13.50 13.55 9.18
C ALA A 869 12.82 12.21 9.50
N SER A 870 13.56 11.11 9.36
CA SER A 870 13.13 9.75 9.72
C SER A 870 14.37 8.87 9.91
N PRO A 871 14.45 7.98 10.93
CA PRO A 871 13.40 7.54 11.85
C PRO A 871 13.47 8.21 13.23
N SER A 872 12.62 7.75 14.15
CA SER A 872 12.59 8.15 15.58
C SER A 872 13.98 8.23 16.20
N PRO A 873 14.37 9.36 16.80
CA PRO A 873 15.73 9.53 17.29
C PRO A 873 15.92 8.82 18.64
N PRO A 874 16.99 8.02 18.81
CA PRO A 874 17.42 7.63 20.14
C PRO A 874 18.04 8.84 20.84
N CYS A 875 17.39 9.30 21.92
CA CYS A 875 17.98 10.21 22.89
C CYS A 875 18.91 9.41 23.83
N LEU A 876 20.23 9.55 23.66
CA LEU A 876 21.22 8.91 24.53
C LEU A 876 22.12 9.96 25.20
N GLN A 877 22.10 10.03 26.53
CA GLN A 877 22.97 10.91 27.33
C GLN A 877 23.00 12.38 26.85
N GLY A 878 21.83 12.95 26.56
CA GLY A 878 21.70 14.34 26.08
C GLY A 878 22.10 14.57 24.61
N THR A 879 22.36 13.50 23.85
CA THR A 879 22.53 13.55 22.39
C THR A 879 21.29 12.98 21.71
N VAL A 880 20.69 13.76 20.82
CA VAL A 880 19.60 13.32 19.93
C VAL A 880 20.20 12.97 18.56
N LEU A 881 19.96 11.76 18.05
CA LEU A 881 20.50 11.29 16.77
C LEU A 881 19.38 11.17 15.72
N HIS A 882 19.44 11.94 14.64
CA HIS A 882 18.51 11.87 13.52
C HIS A 882 19.19 11.42 12.23
N HIS A 883 18.42 10.74 11.38
CA HIS A 883 18.71 10.63 9.95
C HIS A 883 17.86 11.65 9.19
N LEU A 884 18.49 12.35 8.26
CA LEU A 884 17.85 13.22 7.26
C LEU A 884 17.93 12.49 5.92
N HIS A 885 16.81 12.44 5.19
CA HIS A 885 16.76 11.82 3.86
C HIS A 885 16.73 12.91 2.79
N ALA A 886 17.80 13.07 2.01
CA ALA A 886 17.86 14.08 0.95
C ALA A 886 17.49 13.49 -0.41
N GLY A 887 16.41 13.99 -1.02
CA GLY A 887 15.97 13.60 -2.36
C GLY A 887 16.97 14.02 -3.45
N GLY A 888 17.57 13.04 -4.12
CA GLY A 888 18.08 13.18 -5.50
C GLY A 888 19.19 14.21 -5.77
N GLN A 889 20.41 14.01 -5.26
CA GLN A 889 21.63 14.55 -5.88
C GLN A 889 22.82 13.57 -5.89
N ARG A 890 23.67 13.72 -6.90
CA ARG A 890 24.76 12.80 -7.29
C ARG A 890 25.74 12.44 -6.16
N ARG A 891 25.92 11.15 -5.89
CA ARG A 891 27.11 10.64 -5.16
C ARG A 891 28.38 10.81 -6.01
N ARG A 892 29.12 11.91 -5.81
CA ARG A 892 30.57 11.92 -6.08
C ARG A 892 31.30 11.32 -4.86
N PRO A 893 32.36 10.50 -5.04
CA PRO A 893 33.20 10.08 -3.92
C PRO A 893 33.98 11.28 -3.40
N LEU A 894 33.50 11.89 -2.31
CA LEU A 894 34.20 12.98 -1.64
C LEU A 894 35.37 12.42 -0.82
N ARG A 895 36.58 12.90 -1.13
CA ARG A 895 37.79 12.62 -0.34
C ARG A 895 37.60 13.13 1.10
N PRO A 896 38.20 12.48 2.12
CA PRO A 896 38.13 12.95 3.50
C PRO A 896 38.87 14.28 3.64
N GLY A 897 38.14 15.40 3.71
CA GLY A 897 38.78 16.71 3.82
C GLY A 897 38.00 17.95 3.39
N ARG A 898 36.69 18.04 3.69
CA ARG A 898 35.94 19.29 3.98
C ARG A 898 34.46 18.95 4.26
N ILE A 899 33.85 19.72 5.17
CA ILE A 899 32.56 19.45 5.85
C ILE A 899 32.68 18.32 6.88
N GLY A 900 32.40 18.67 8.14
CA GLY A 900 32.82 17.94 9.35
C GLY A 900 33.76 18.84 10.15
N PRO A 901 33.23 19.73 11.02
CA PRO A 901 32.25 19.37 12.05
C PRO A 901 31.06 20.36 12.18
N ALA A 902 29.83 19.91 11.96
CA ALA A 902 28.63 20.72 12.23
C ALA A 902 27.46 19.96 12.89
N LEU A 903 27.34 18.63 12.67
CA LEU A 903 26.22 17.83 13.19
C LEU A 903 26.67 16.70 14.13
N ARG A 904 27.59 16.99 15.06
CA ARG A 904 28.07 16.00 16.06
C ARG A 904 28.35 16.53 17.46
N ARG A 905 28.08 17.81 17.74
CA ARG A 905 28.12 18.43 19.07
C ARG A 905 27.23 19.68 19.10
N LEU A 906 26.13 19.61 19.83
CA LEU A 906 25.36 20.77 20.30
C LEU A 906 24.51 20.33 21.50
N LEU A 907 25.00 20.58 22.71
CA LEU A 907 24.27 21.17 23.86
C LEU A 907 25.14 21.17 25.15
N HIS A 908 24.86 22.16 26.00
CA HIS A 908 25.37 22.53 27.34
C HIS A 908 26.73 22.04 27.87
N ARG A 909 27.62 23.00 28.16
CA ARG A 909 28.74 22.85 29.12
C ARG A 909 28.24 23.05 30.56
N GLY A 910 28.27 21.99 31.37
CA GLY A 910 28.25 22.04 32.83
C GLY A 910 29.56 21.47 33.41
N ARG A 911 30.01 21.93 34.58
CA ARG A 911 31.35 21.59 35.13
C ARG A 911 31.56 20.09 35.37
N ARG A 912 32.81 19.63 35.16
CA ARG A 912 33.31 18.36 35.71
C ARG A 912 33.14 18.36 37.23
N VAL A 913 32.41 17.39 37.77
CA VAL A 913 32.65 16.87 39.11
C VAL A 913 33.35 15.52 38.92
N ALA A 914 34.56 15.39 39.46
CA ALA A 914 35.31 14.16 39.40
C ALA A 914 34.94 13.27 40.61
N TYR A 915 34.32 12.13 40.35
CA TYR A 915 34.35 10.99 41.28
C TYR A 915 35.29 9.95 40.70
N GLY A 916 36.40 9.71 41.39
CA GLY A 916 37.27 8.58 41.10
C GLY A 916 36.77 7.36 41.84
N GLN A 917 36.56 6.25 41.13
CA GLN A 917 36.66 4.93 41.76
C GLN A 917 38.07 4.40 41.54
N ARG A 918 38.73 4.11 42.66
CA ARG A 918 39.81 3.12 42.68
C ARG A 918 39.15 1.76 42.51
N GLU A 919 39.73 0.91 41.69
CA GLU A 919 39.81 -0.52 42.02
C GLU A 919 41.27 -0.94 41.90
N GLU A 920 41.72 -1.68 42.90
CA GLU A 920 43.06 -2.27 42.95
C GLU A 920 43.07 -3.53 42.08
N HIS A 921 44.12 -3.70 41.26
CA HIS A 921 45.02 -4.85 41.41
C HIS A 921 46.23 -4.75 40.47
N ASP A 922 47.39 -5.13 41.02
CA ASP A 922 48.73 -5.10 40.43
C ASP A 922 49.51 -6.30 41.02
N PRO A 923 50.65 -6.76 40.46
CA PRO A 923 50.98 -7.06 39.07
C PRO A 923 51.39 -8.55 38.87
N ARG A 924 51.76 -8.93 37.63
CA ARG A 924 53.13 -9.45 37.37
C ARG A 924 53.49 -9.55 35.87
N ARG A 925 54.49 -8.74 35.46
CA ARG A 925 55.55 -8.93 34.43
C ARG A 925 55.14 -9.27 32.97
N GLY A 926 55.76 -8.70 31.94
CA GLY A 926 56.80 -7.65 31.88
C GLY A 926 57.40 -7.49 30.46
N ASP A 927 58.12 -6.38 30.24
CA ASP A 927 59.14 -6.13 29.19
C ASP A 927 58.73 -6.15 27.69
N SER A 928 59.30 -5.37 26.76
CA SER A 928 60.17 -4.17 26.82
C SER A 928 60.32 -3.53 25.40
N HIS A 929 60.81 -2.28 25.34
CA HIS A 929 61.35 -1.54 24.15
C HIS A 929 60.40 -1.28 22.94
N GLY A 930 60.62 -0.26 22.09
CA GLY A 930 61.64 0.79 22.04
C GLY A 930 61.27 1.90 21.04
N ALA A 931 61.96 3.06 21.08
CA ALA A 931 61.56 4.28 20.37
C ALA A 931 62.30 4.54 19.05
N ARG A 932 61.69 5.32 18.13
CA ARG A 932 62.33 6.48 17.44
C ARG A 932 61.36 7.31 16.60
N ALA A 933 61.70 8.59 16.42
CA ALA A 933 60.99 9.58 15.59
C ALA A 933 61.93 10.17 14.51
N LEU A 934 61.36 10.86 13.50
CA LEU A 934 61.90 11.96 12.64
C LEU A 934 60.94 12.12 11.42
N HIS A 935 60.11 13.18 11.31
CA HIS A 935 60.34 14.53 10.74
C HIS A 935 60.63 14.62 9.21
N GLN A 936 59.60 15.01 8.43
CA GLN A 936 59.49 16.08 7.38
C GLN A 936 60.61 16.33 6.31
N PRO A 937 60.38 17.08 5.18
CA PRO A 937 59.29 18.01 4.84
C PRO A 937 58.66 17.82 3.42
N ALA A 938 58.02 18.85 2.86
CA ALA A 938 57.17 18.83 1.65
C ALA A 938 57.51 19.91 0.59
N GLN A 939 57.00 19.75 -0.65
CA GLN A 939 56.77 20.74 -1.73
C GLN A 939 56.14 20.00 -2.95
N GLN A 940 55.43 20.55 -3.95
CA GLN A 940 54.53 21.70 -4.21
C GLN A 940 54.11 21.62 -5.71
N HIS A 941 53.18 22.49 -6.17
CA HIS A 941 52.69 22.66 -7.58
C HIS A 941 51.79 21.56 -8.17
N ALA A 942 50.87 21.82 -9.13
CA ALA A 942 50.08 23.01 -9.49
C ALA A 942 48.87 22.57 -10.39
N GLY A 943 47.83 23.41 -10.55
CA GLY A 943 46.66 23.12 -11.41
C GLY A 943 46.93 23.24 -12.93
N PRO A 944 45.91 23.08 -13.80
CA PRO A 944 44.82 24.07 -13.87
C PRO A 944 43.40 23.51 -14.16
N VAL A 945 42.46 24.45 -14.37
CA VAL A 945 41.00 24.29 -14.56
C VAL A 945 40.61 24.59 -16.03
N CYS A 946 39.53 23.99 -16.56
CA CYS A 946 38.65 24.66 -17.54
C CYS A 946 37.29 23.94 -17.69
N HIS A 947 36.28 24.67 -18.19
CA HIS A 947 34.87 24.25 -18.30
C HIS A 947 34.26 24.78 -19.63
N PRO A 948 32.94 24.65 -19.89
CA PRO A 948 32.36 23.89 -21.01
C PRO A 948 32.04 24.69 -22.28
N GLU A 949 31.65 24.01 -23.37
CA GLU A 949 30.99 24.65 -24.52
C GLU A 949 29.77 23.89 -25.07
N ARG A 950 28.79 24.64 -25.57
CA ARG A 950 27.60 24.18 -26.30
C ARG A 950 27.92 24.03 -27.79
N ARG A 951 27.25 23.15 -28.53
CA ARG A 951 26.94 23.39 -29.96
C ARG A 951 25.56 22.85 -30.35
N GLY A 952 24.97 23.52 -31.33
CA GLY A 952 23.83 23.02 -32.09
C GLY A 952 23.98 23.37 -33.58
N ARG A 953 23.26 22.60 -34.39
CA ARG A 953 22.88 22.81 -35.81
C ARG A 953 23.95 22.89 -36.92
N ASN A 954 23.55 22.24 -38.01
CA ASN A 954 23.81 22.49 -39.43
C ASN A 954 25.21 22.20 -40.02
N GLY A 955 25.19 21.36 -41.07
CA GLY A 955 25.78 21.78 -42.35
C GLY A 955 26.66 20.78 -43.09
N GLY A 956 26.08 20.12 -44.11
CA GLY A 956 26.70 20.14 -45.45
C GLY A 956 27.81 19.14 -45.80
N HIS A 957 27.38 18.08 -46.49
CA HIS A 957 27.86 17.68 -47.82
C HIS A 957 29.30 17.14 -48.11
N HIS A 958 29.24 16.01 -48.83
CA HIS A 958 30.03 15.61 -50.02
C HIS A 958 31.37 14.86 -49.90
N HIS A 959 31.29 13.61 -50.42
CA HIS A 959 32.19 12.96 -51.38
C HIS A 959 33.68 12.69 -51.02
N ALA A 960 34.33 11.65 -51.55
CA ALA A 960 33.90 10.37 -52.13
C ALA A 960 35.15 9.52 -52.47
N ARG A 961 34.97 8.19 -52.67
CA ARG A 961 35.87 7.27 -53.42
C ARG A 961 37.26 7.03 -52.78
N GLN A 962 38.01 5.97 -53.10
CA GLN A 962 37.79 4.59 -53.58
C GLN A 962 39.15 3.87 -53.45
N ARG A 963 39.17 2.54 -53.23
CA ARG A 963 39.97 1.50 -53.94
C ARG A 963 40.31 0.31 -53.04
N GLU A 964 39.91 -0.87 -53.51
CA GLU A 964 40.45 -2.20 -53.17
C GLU A 964 41.43 -2.66 -54.29
N PRO A 965 41.82 -3.95 -54.39
CA PRO A 965 42.85 -4.68 -53.63
C PRO A 965 44.02 -5.08 -54.60
N PRO A 966 44.83 -6.19 -54.52
CA PRO A 966 44.36 -7.61 -54.52
C PRO A 966 45.29 -8.76 -53.96
N VAL A 967 44.69 -9.96 -53.73
CA VAL A 967 45.10 -11.33 -54.23
C VAL A 967 46.08 -12.33 -53.51
N HIS A 968 45.63 -13.62 -53.50
CA HIS A 968 46.30 -14.96 -53.31
C HIS A 968 46.77 -15.42 -51.90
N ARG A 969 46.74 -16.73 -51.50
CA ARG A 969 46.52 -18.05 -52.21
C ARG A 969 46.07 -19.18 -51.22
N GLU A 970 45.53 -20.29 -51.76
CA GLU A 970 45.20 -21.61 -51.14
C GLU A 970 45.92 -22.74 -51.97
N PRO A 971 45.82 -24.09 -51.74
CA PRO A 971 45.12 -24.93 -50.72
C PRO A 971 45.98 -26.10 -50.12
N ASP A 972 45.39 -27.03 -49.33
CA ASP A 972 45.47 -28.52 -49.50
C ASP A 972 44.79 -29.37 -48.37
N GLN A 973 44.43 -30.64 -48.68
CA GLN A 973 43.79 -31.70 -47.83
C GLN A 973 44.61 -33.03 -47.93
N PRO A 974 44.48 -34.10 -47.08
CA PRO A 974 43.26 -34.94 -46.91
C PRO A 974 43.09 -35.78 -45.58
N ASP A 975 42.05 -36.63 -45.51
CA ASP A 975 41.69 -37.68 -44.50
C ASP A 975 42.38 -39.06 -44.80
N PRO A 976 42.43 -40.16 -43.97
CA PRO A 976 41.24 -40.89 -43.42
C PRO A 976 41.33 -41.93 -42.20
N LEU A 977 40.15 -42.32 -41.66
CA LEU A 977 39.64 -43.69 -41.25
C LEU A 977 39.97 -44.51 -39.93
N ALA A 978 38.93 -45.29 -39.55
CA ALA A 978 38.80 -46.51 -38.68
C ALA A 978 38.55 -46.37 -37.14
N GLY A 979 37.63 -47.11 -36.47
CA GLY A 979 36.73 -48.21 -36.89
C GLY A 979 35.59 -48.59 -35.89
N ARG A 980 34.82 -49.66 -36.18
CA ARG A 980 33.59 -50.21 -35.51
C ARG A 980 33.86 -51.65 -34.98
N PRO A 981 33.07 -52.29 -34.05
CA PRO A 981 31.71 -52.83 -34.32
C PRO A 981 30.73 -53.00 -33.11
N VAL A 982 29.60 -53.71 -33.33
CA VAL A 982 28.36 -53.86 -32.50
C VAL A 982 27.88 -55.33 -32.48
N PRO A 983 27.36 -55.91 -31.36
CA PRO A 983 25.96 -56.44 -31.26
C PRO A 983 25.33 -56.47 -29.83
N VAL A 984 24.07 -56.87 -29.49
CA VAL A 984 22.69 -56.82 -30.08
C VAL A 984 21.61 -57.14 -28.98
N SER A 985 20.46 -56.41 -28.97
CA SER A 985 19.14 -56.71 -28.30
C SER A 985 19.01 -56.78 -26.75
N GLY A 986 17.84 -56.51 -26.12
CA GLY A 986 16.56 -55.96 -26.64
C GLY A 986 15.38 -55.88 -25.64
N ALA A 987 14.26 -55.29 -26.10
CA ALA A 987 12.85 -55.38 -25.62
C ALA A 987 12.34 -54.70 -24.30
N ARG A 988 11.24 -53.91 -24.45
CA ARG A 988 10.15 -53.63 -23.47
C ARG A 988 9.04 -54.74 -23.62
N PRO A 989 7.83 -54.76 -22.98
CA PRO A 989 7.13 -53.79 -22.09
C PRO A 989 6.32 -54.39 -20.90
N GLN A 990 5.41 -53.58 -20.33
CA GLN A 990 4.16 -53.89 -19.57
C GLN A 990 4.11 -53.67 -18.03
N ALA A 991 3.12 -52.86 -17.62
CA ALA A 991 2.40 -52.91 -16.34
C ALA A 991 1.19 -53.90 -16.49
N PRO A 992 0.26 -54.13 -15.53
CA PRO A 992 0.09 -53.56 -14.17
C PRO A 992 -0.24 -54.61 -13.07
N LYS A 993 -0.51 -54.18 -11.82
CA LYS A 993 -1.73 -54.53 -11.01
C LYS A 993 -1.61 -54.23 -9.51
N ASN A 994 -2.66 -53.56 -9.01
CA ASN A 994 -3.32 -53.66 -7.69
C ASN A 994 -2.63 -54.40 -6.52
N ARG A 995 -2.57 -53.72 -5.37
CA ARG A 995 -3.17 -54.27 -4.14
C ARG A 995 -3.77 -53.19 -3.22
N LEU A 996 -5.06 -53.33 -2.91
CA LEU A 996 -5.69 -52.70 -1.75
C LEU A 996 -5.27 -53.44 -0.46
N THR A 997 -5.15 -52.68 0.64
CA THR A 997 -5.76 -52.87 2.00
C THR A 997 -4.96 -52.00 2.98
N ARG A 998 -5.48 -50.92 3.58
CA ARG A 998 -6.60 -50.75 4.56
C ARG A 998 -6.17 -51.06 6.00
N THR A 999 -6.41 -50.07 6.90
CA THR A 999 -6.31 -50.09 8.39
C THR A 999 -4.91 -50.37 8.97
N ALA A 1000 -4.42 -49.62 9.97
CA ALA A 1000 -5.11 -48.86 11.02
C ALA A 1000 -4.81 -47.36 11.01
#